data_AF-A0A2E1AF56-F1
#
_entry.id   AF-A0A2E1AF56-F1
#
_cell.length_a   1.000
_cell.length_b   1.000
_cell.length_c   1.000
_cell.angle_alpha   90.00
_cell.angle_beta   90.00
_cell.angle_gamma   90.00
#
_symmetry.space_group_name_H-M   'P 1'
#
loop_
_entity.id
_entity.type
_entity.pdbx_description
1 polymer ?
#
loop_
_entity_poly.entity_id
_entity_poly.type
_entity_poly.pdbx_seq_one_letter_code
_entity_poly.pdbx_strand_id
1 'polypeptide(L)'
;MFKRLQAAAPLLPLTEVGLAGLLFVSALRFLIGEIYSRTASASLVSQLTVNGFDIDPNLPGFVQPGAVTADIAWLGLVIALPLLALFLGRIHVLMIPAALVLAVGRILMGGDGSVVSQLLGAELAVGGGLFYLALLIRNRGTQVPYFFVLGFVGDQILRAWGNTLDPSWSLQTTRGMLYVTQTAGIHILFILVGIFVVLALVNGLRGRRTTAMAAGDIDPNNGILTFWGGIGLGAMLFLQLSLLATPNAVAGRADADYTTFVPLLIVATALPLIPWVRQTARNMIAPFEAGTRGWIWLIGLVLLVVVGTRLTRISLPAGLGSFPSGAVALTIAQLGISLVWWWIVRPKAPRGLNLSALCLVIGTLIFVLFVGADLFTYEYAFVRPLAAPFDQLNSIVLPLLRGFRGLGLGVILLAVLFALMPMIQATNRIPWRNGPALHTLAGFVFVVAAAVVGAFLSRPPAILTTTNESELRIGTFNIHGGYSEFYEFNMPAIANTIRGGGADVMLLQEVERGRLTSYGVDESLWLARELGMDTRFYATNEGLQGLAILSRVPIVFDDGVLLPSIDQQTGLQRVQISDQPNAFITIYNTSLGLLIEGESIEQQESNQRQQLEAILDTISVHVQNDYDGQLGRAILGGTFHNVPDSPLLQDLTRTGFVDPFAGSNPELSATIRRVGLPLTRWDYLWIWSQSLRSTGTVVMSDSTASDHRLAVVGVQVRREQ
;
A
#
# COMPACT_ATOMS: atom_id res chain seq x y z
N MET A 1 -28.83 25.56 28.00
CA MET A 1 -28.43 24.59 26.95
C MET A 1 -28.05 25.26 25.62
N PHE A 2 -28.86 26.19 25.10
CA PHE A 2 -28.63 26.88 23.81
C PHE A 2 -27.33 27.74 23.70
N LYS A 3 -26.85 28.36 24.79
CA LYS A 3 -25.55 29.10 24.78
C LYS A 3 -24.32 28.18 24.67
N ARG A 4 -24.39 26.93 25.15
CA ARG A 4 -23.28 25.95 25.01
C ARG A 4 -23.16 25.40 23.58
N LEU A 5 -24.28 25.36 22.83
CA LEU A 5 -24.29 25.01 21.40
C LEU A 5 -23.64 26.09 20.50
N GLN A 6 -23.62 27.35 20.92
CA GLN A 6 -22.92 28.42 20.17
C GLN A 6 -21.40 28.31 20.25
N ALA A 7 -20.85 27.76 21.35
CA ALA A 7 -19.41 27.51 21.47
C ALA A 7 -18.92 26.32 20.61
N ALA A 8 -19.81 25.36 20.31
CA ALA A 8 -19.54 24.21 19.44
C ALA A 8 -19.81 24.48 17.94
N ALA A 9 -20.37 25.65 17.59
CA ALA A 9 -20.77 26.02 16.24
C ALA A 9 -19.68 25.88 15.14
N PRO A 10 -18.37 26.11 15.39
CA PRO A 10 -17.34 25.92 14.36
C PRO A 10 -16.85 24.48 14.19
N LEU A 11 -17.13 23.56 15.12
CA LEU A 11 -16.61 22.19 15.08
C LEU A 11 -17.48 21.24 14.24
N LEU A 12 -18.82 21.41 14.26
CA LEU A 12 -19.73 20.53 13.53
C LEU A 12 -19.47 20.49 12.01
N PRO A 13 -19.22 21.61 11.31
CA PRO A 13 -18.89 21.58 9.88
C PRO A 13 -17.53 20.92 9.60
N LEU A 14 -16.55 21.05 10.51
CA LEU A 14 -15.24 20.41 10.35
C LEU A 14 -15.32 18.90 10.55
N THR A 15 -16.13 18.42 11.50
CA THR A 15 -16.38 16.99 11.68
C THR A 15 -17.06 16.38 10.46
N GLU A 16 -18.09 17.03 9.90
CA GLU A 16 -18.73 16.60 8.64
C GLU A 16 -17.69 16.44 7.52
N VAL A 17 -16.84 17.45 7.32
CA VAL A 17 -15.81 17.48 6.27
C VAL A 17 -14.75 16.41 6.49
N GLY A 18 -14.30 16.24 7.74
CA GLY A 18 -13.30 15.23 8.07
C GLY A 18 -13.83 13.81 7.84
N LEU A 19 -15.08 13.55 8.20
CA LEU A 19 -15.73 12.26 7.90
C LEU A 19 -15.90 12.05 6.40
N ALA A 20 -16.32 13.07 5.65
CA ALA A 20 -16.39 12.99 4.19
C ALA A 20 -15.02 12.66 3.57
N GLY A 21 -13.96 13.29 4.08
CA GLY A 21 -12.58 13.04 3.68
C GLY A 21 -12.12 11.62 3.99
N LEU A 22 -12.40 11.12 5.20
CA LEU A 22 -12.07 9.76 5.61
C LEU A 22 -12.72 8.74 4.68
N LEU A 23 -14.03 8.83 4.52
CA LEU A 23 -14.81 7.95 3.67
C LEU A 23 -14.32 7.96 2.21
N PHE A 24 -13.98 9.15 1.70
CA PHE A 24 -13.43 9.30 0.36
C PHE A 24 -12.05 8.65 0.20
N VAL A 25 -11.10 8.94 1.11
CA VAL A 25 -9.73 8.44 1.04
C VAL A 25 -9.68 6.92 1.18
N SER A 26 -10.43 6.35 2.13
CA SER A 26 -10.48 4.90 2.33
C SER A 26 -11.11 4.19 1.13
N ALA A 27 -12.16 4.75 0.53
CA ALA A 27 -12.76 4.19 -0.68
C ALA A 27 -11.83 4.30 -1.90
N LEU A 28 -11.11 5.42 -2.03
CA LEU A 28 -10.17 5.62 -3.13
C LEU A 28 -9.03 4.60 -3.11
N ARG A 29 -8.51 4.26 -1.93
CA ARG A 29 -7.47 3.23 -1.77
C ARG A 29 -7.99 1.85 -2.16
N PHE A 30 -9.18 1.47 -1.67
CA PHE A 30 -9.82 0.21 -2.04
C PHE A 30 -10.09 0.12 -3.55
N LEU A 31 -10.61 1.20 -4.15
CA LEU A 31 -10.91 1.26 -5.57
C LEU A 31 -9.69 0.96 -6.45
N ILE A 32 -8.50 1.45 -6.09
CA ILE A 32 -7.27 1.17 -6.85
C ILE A 32 -6.94 -0.32 -6.84
N GLY A 33 -6.96 -0.96 -5.67
CA GLY A 33 -6.63 -2.38 -5.53
C GLY A 33 -7.66 -3.28 -6.22
N GLU A 34 -8.94 -2.94 -6.11
CA GLU A 34 -10.03 -3.70 -6.72
C GLU A 34 -10.03 -3.59 -8.25
N ILE A 35 -9.73 -2.41 -8.82
CA ILE A 35 -9.56 -2.25 -10.27
C ILE A 35 -8.40 -3.12 -10.79
N TYR A 36 -7.26 -3.13 -10.08
CA TYR A 36 -6.12 -3.96 -10.44
C TYR A 36 -6.49 -5.45 -10.39
N SER A 37 -7.05 -5.90 -9.27
CA SER A 37 -7.51 -7.27 -9.05
C SER A 37 -8.43 -7.76 -10.18
N ARG A 38 -9.51 -7.04 -10.46
CA ARG A 38 -10.50 -7.44 -11.46
C ARG A 38 -9.94 -7.40 -12.87
N THR A 39 -9.09 -6.41 -13.17
CA THR A 39 -8.44 -6.28 -14.49
C THR A 39 -7.45 -7.41 -14.73
N ALA A 40 -6.65 -7.78 -13.72
CA ALA A 40 -5.70 -8.88 -13.78
C ALA A 40 -6.42 -10.23 -13.93
N SER A 41 -7.48 -10.47 -13.13
CA SER A 41 -8.35 -11.64 -13.26
C SER A 41 -8.97 -11.76 -14.65
N ALA A 42 -9.57 -10.69 -15.17
CA ALA A 42 -10.14 -10.68 -16.51
C ALA A 42 -9.08 -10.93 -17.60
N SER A 43 -7.87 -10.40 -17.45
CA SER A 43 -6.77 -10.67 -18.38
C SER A 43 -6.39 -12.16 -18.37
N LEU A 44 -6.27 -12.77 -17.19
CA LEU A 44 -5.97 -14.19 -17.05
C LEU A 44 -7.09 -15.07 -17.63
N VAL A 45 -8.34 -14.80 -17.26
CA VAL A 45 -9.53 -15.51 -17.78
C VAL A 45 -9.57 -15.43 -19.30
N SER A 46 -9.34 -14.25 -19.87
CA SER A 46 -9.29 -14.08 -21.33
C SER A 46 -8.22 -14.96 -21.97
N GLN A 47 -7.03 -15.05 -21.38
CA GLN A 47 -5.94 -15.88 -21.91
C GLN A 47 -6.26 -17.37 -21.83
N LEU A 48 -6.76 -17.83 -20.67
CA LEU A 48 -7.12 -19.23 -20.46
C LEU A 48 -8.27 -19.68 -21.37
N THR A 49 -9.30 -18.83 -21.54
CA THR A 49 -10.41 -19.13 -22.47
C THR A 49 -9.95 -19.20 -23.92
N VAL A 50 -9.05 -18.31 -24.35
CA VAL A 50 -8.46 -18.36 -25.71
C VAL A 50 -7.67 -19.66 -25.92
N ASN A 51 -7.03 -20.17 -24.87
CA ASN A 51 -6.31 -21.45 -24.89
C ASN A 51 -7.23 -22.68 -24.73
N GLY A 52 -8.56 -22.49 -24.71
CA GLY A 52 -9.54 -23.58 -24.70
C GLY A 52 -9.83 -24.19 -23.33
N PHE A 53 -9.42 -23.55 -22.24
CA PHE A 53 -9.72 -24.01 -20.89
C PHE A 53 -11.11 -23.57 -20.44
N ASP A 54 -11.88 -24.51 -19.89
CA ASP A 54 -13.13 -24.23 -19.18
C ASP A 54 -12.83 -23.89 -17.73
N ILE A 55 -13.31 -22.74 -17.26
CA ILE A 55 -12.94 -22.15 -15.97
C ILE A 55 -14.19 -22.10 -15.11
N ASP A 56 -14.14 -22.69 -13.91
CA ASP A 56 -15.25 -22.64 -12.98
C ASP A 56 -15.51 -21.18 -12.54
N PRO A 57 -16.70 -20.61 -12.84
CA PRO A 57 -17.02 -19.24 -12.48
C PRO A 57 -17.17 -19.01 -10.98
N ASN A 58 -17.18 -20.08 -10.16
CA ASN A 58 -17.23 -19.99 -8.70
C ASN A 58 -15.85 -19.87 -8.05
N LEU A 59 -14.76 -19.90 -8.84
CA LEU A 59 -13.42 -19.72 -8.30
C LEU A 59 -13.26 -18.32 -7.67
N PRO A 60 -12.61 -18.21 -6.49
CA PRO A 60 -12.43 -16.94 -5.82
C PRO A 60 -11.67 -15.94 -6.68
N GLY A 61 -12.30 -14.79 -6.95
CA GLY A 61 -11.73 -13.70 -7.75
C GLY A 61 -12.03 -13.81 -9.25
N PHE A 62 -12.73 -14.84 -9.71
CA PHE A 62 -13.08 -14.98 -11.13
C PHE A 62 -13.86 -13.75 -11.65
N VAL A 63 -13.33 -13.09 -12.69
CA VAL A 63 -13.98 -11.97 -13.35
C VAL A 63 -13.99 -12.19 -14.85
N GLN A 64 -15.19 -12.13 -15.45
CA GLN A 64 -15.32 -12.19 -16.91
C GLN A 64 -14.82 -10.88 -17.57
N PRO A 65 -14.13 -10.95 -18.71
CA PRO A 65 -13.62 -9.77 -19.42
C PRO A 65 -14.69 -8.70 -19.73
N GLY A 66 -15.92 -9.11 -20.04
CA GLY A 66 -17.03 -8.20 -20.29
C GLY A 66 -17.42 -7.35 -19.07
N ALA A 67 -17.23 -7.86 -17.86
CA ALA A 67 -17.55 -7.13 -16.62
C ALA A 67 -16.60 -5.94 -16.42
N VAL A 68 -15.30 -6.12 -16.65
CA VAL A 68 -14.29 -5.05 -16.50
C VAL A 68 -14.54 -3.90 -17.47
N THR A 69 -15.01 -4.20 -18.68
CA THR A 69 -15.35 -3.14 -19.65
C THR A 69 -16.50 -2.25 -19.13
N ALA A 70 -17.52 -2.87 -18.52
CA ALA A 70 -18.63 -2.14 -17.90
C ALA A 70 -18.17 -1.36 -16.66
N ASP A 71 -17.31 -1.96 -15.82
CA ASP A 71 -16.71 -1.34 -14.65
C ASP A 71 -15.92 -0.07 -15.04
N ILE A 72 -15.01 -0.15 -16.02
CA ILE A 72 -14.22 1.00 -16.49
C ILE A 72 -15.12 2.09 -17.11
N ALA A 73 -16.15 1.71 -17.86
CA ALA A 73 -17.09 2.67 -18.43
C ALA A 73 -17.87 3.41 -17.34
N TRP A 74 -18.28 2.70 -16.28
CA TRP A 74 -18.94 3.28 -15.12
C TRP A 74 -18.01 4.20 -14.34
N LEU A 75 -16.76 3.79 -14.07
CA LEU A 75 -15.74 4.62 -13.46
C LEU A 75 -15.56 5.95 -14.21
N GLY A 76 -15.54 5.92 -15.54
CA GLY A 76 -15.48 7.12 -16.38
C GLY A 76 -16.66 8.09 -16.14
N LEU A 77 -17.88 7.56 -16.03
CA LEU A 77 -19.08 8.34 -15.72
C LEU A 77 -19.03 8.95 -14.31
N VAL A 78 -18.55 8.16 -13.35
CA VAL A 78 -18.47 8.56 -11.94
C VAL A 78 -17.37 9.61 -11.70
N ILE A 79 -16.23 9.51 -12.39
CA ILE A 79 -15.19 10.56 -12.41
C ILE A 79 -15.72 11.86 -13.01
N ALA A 80 -16.68 11.80 -13.93
CA ALA A 80 -17.31 12.97 -14.54
C ALA A 80 -18.43 13.61 -13.67
N LEU A 81 -18.90 12.94 -12.60
CA LEU A 81 -19.97 13.41 -11.73
C LEU A 81 -19.75 14.82 -11.14
N PRO A 82 -18.51 15.25 -10.78
CA PRO A 82 -18.22 16.62 -10.38
C PRO A 82 -18.65 17.69 -11.40
N LEU A 83 -18.70 17.38 -12.70
CA LEU A 83 -19.08 18.33 -13.75
C LEU A 83 -20.51 18.85 -13.58
N LEU A 84 -21.39 18.12 -12.90
CA LEU A 84 -22.72 18.60 -12.53
C LEU A 84 -22.65 19.89 -11.71
N ALA A 85 -21.58 20.09 -10.92
CA ALA A 85 -21.39 21.30 -10.13
C ALA A 85 -21.10 22.55 -10.97
N LEU A 86 -20.79 22.43 -12.27
CA LEU A 86 -20.70 23.57 -13.20
C LEU A 86 -22.04 24.30 -13.28
N PHE A 87 -23.11 23.53 -13.49
CA PHE A 87 -24.48 24.03 -13.67
C PHE A 87 -25.20 24.19 -12.33
N LEU A 88 -25.08 23.18 -11.46
CA LEU A 88 -25.91 23.07 -10.26
C LEU A 88 -25.22 23.58 -8.99
N GLY A 89 -23.93 23.89 -9.03
CA GLY A 89 -23.14 24.16 -7.82
C GLY A 89 -23.56 25.40 -7.01
N ARG A 90 -24.47 26.25 -7.50
CA ARG A 90 -25.07 27.35 -6.72
C ARG A 90 -26.08 26.85 -5.68
N ILE A 91 -26.62 25.66 -5.87
CA ILE A 91 -27.66 25.08 -5.01
C ILE A 91 -26.96 24.40 -3.83
N HIS A 92 -26.90 25.11 -2.70
CA HIS A 92 -26.15 24.65 -1.52
C HIS A 92 -26.70 23.34 -0.94
N VAL A 93 -28.01 23.12 -1.07
CA VAL A 93 -28.70 21.91 -0.61
C VAL A 93 -28.18 20.65 -1.30
N LEU A 94 -27.54 20.76 -2.48
CA LEU A 94 -26.94 19.61 -3.19
C LEU A 94 -25.77 18.96 -2.46
N MET A 95 -25.22 19.59 -1.41
CA MET A 95 -24.26 18.90 -0.54
C MET A 95 -24.87 17.68 0.16
N ILE A 96 -26.18 17.69 0.41
CA ILE A 96 -26.90 16.59 1.06
C ILE A 96 -26.96 15.35 0.15
N PRO A 97 -27.50 15.41 -1.09
CA PRO A 97 -27.46 14.25 -1.99
C PRO A 97 -26.04 13.81 -2.33
N ALA A 98 -25.07 14.74 -2.46
CA ALA A 98 -23.66 14.36 -2.65
C ALA A 98 -23.11 13.53 -1.47
N ALA A 99 -23.41 13.96 -0.23
CA ALA A 99 -23.07 13.22 0.98
C ALA A 99 -23.78 11.87 1.06
N LEU A 100 -25.05 11.79 0.65
CA LEU A 100 -25.80 10.54 0.62
C LEU A 100 -25.20 9.54 -0.39
N VAL A 101 -24.79 9.99 -1.58
CA VAL A 101 -24.12 9.11 -2.57
C VAL A 101 -22.81 8.56 -2.00
N LEU A 102 -21.98 9.42 -1.37
CA LEU A 102 -20.74 8.98 -0.70
C LEU A 102 -21.03 7.96 0.42
N ALA A 103 -22.03 8.23 1.26
CA ALA A 103 -22.44 7.37 2.36
C ALA A 103 -22.96 6.00 1.87
N VAL A 104 -23.86 6.00 0.88
CA VAL A 104 -24.43 4.79 0.30
C VAL A 104 -23.34 3.96 -0.38
N GLY A 105 -22.48 4.58 -1.18
CA GLY A 105 -21.35 3.89 -1.80
C GLY A 105 -20.47 3.19 -0.77
N ARG A 106 -20.17 3.87 0.35
CA ARG A 106 -19.39 3.27 1.46
C ARG A 106 -20.07 2.11 2.15
N ILE A 107 -21.40 2.15 2.30
CA ILE A 107 -22.16 1.03 2.86
C ILE A 107 -22.15 -0.15 1.90
N LEU A 108 -22.37 0.09 0.61
CA LEU A 108 -22.37 -0.95 -0.42
C LEU A 108 -21.01 -1.63 -0.56
N MET A 109 -19.93 -0.86 -0.42
CA MET A 109 -18.57 -1.39 -0.41
C MET A 109 -18.35 -2.42 0.72
N GLY A 110 -18.97 -2.23 1.89
CA GLY A 110 -18.87 -3.14 3.03
C GLY A 110 -19.72 -4.41 2.95
N GLY A 111 -20.50 -4.59 1.87
CA GLY A 111 -21.33 -5.76 1.65
C GLY A 111 -20.54 -7.01 1.25
N ASP A 112 -21.21 -8.15 1.16
CA ASP A 112 -20.62 -9.44 0.71
C ASP A 112 -20.49 -9.57 -0.82
N GLY A 113 -20.88 -8.53 -1.57
CA GLY A 113 -20.82 -8.51 -3.03
C GLY A 113 -21.95 -9.25 -3.74
N SER A 114 -22.89 -9.88 -3.02
CA SER A 114 -23.92 -10.75 -3.60
C SER A 114 -25.00 -10.00 -4.39
N VAL A 115 -25.32 -8.77 -3.99
CA VAL A 115 -26.36 -7.93 -4.63
C VAL A 115 -25.76 -6.80 -5.47
N VAL A 116 -24.71 -6.17 -4.96
CA VAL A 116 -23.97 -5.09 -5.63
C VAL A 116 -22.50 -5.36 -5.41
N SER A 117 -21.68 -5.30 -6.47
CA SER A 117 -20.24 -5.52 -6.34
C SER A 117 -19.62 -4.46 -5.43
N GLN A 118 -18.60 -4.87 -4.67
CA GLN A 118 -17.87 -3.96 -3.79
C GLN A 118 -17.20 -2.84 -4.60
N LEU A 119 -16.73 -3.14 -5.83
CA LEU A 119 -16.23 -2.16 -6.77
C LEU A 119 -17.25 -1.04 -7.05
N LEU A 120 -18.49 -1.38 -7.43
CA LEU A 120 -19.53 -0.38 -7.71
C LEU A 120 -19.80 0.50 -6.48
N GLY A 121 -19.77 -0.08 -5.27
CA GLY A 121 -19.85 0.67 -4.01
C GLY A 121 -18.69 1.66 -3.85
N ALA A 122 -17.46 1.22 -4.11
CA ALA A 122 -16.26 2.05 -4.05
C ALA A 122 -16.27 3.18 -5.10
N GLU A 123 -16.69 2.88 -6.34
CA GLU A 123 -16.86 3.86 -7.40
C GLU A 123 -17.88 4.92 -6.98
N LEU A 124 -19.07 4.51 -6.53
CA LEU A 124 -20.10 5.44 -6.02
C LEU A 124 -19.58 6.30 -4.88
N ALA A 125 -18.82 5.72 -3.94
CA ALA A 125 -18.22 6.46 -2.84
C ALA A 125 -17.23 7.52 -3.35
N VAL A 126 -16.31 7.14 -4.24
CA VAL A 126 -15.32 8.06 -4.82
C VAL A 126 -16.00 9.16 -5.63
N GLY A 127 -16.97 8.85 -6.49
CA GLY A 127 -17.73 9.83 -7.26
C GLY A 127 -18.55 10.79 -6.42
N GLY A 128 -19.27 10.25 -5.43
CA GLY A 128 -20.01 11.05 -4.44
C GLY A 128 -19.08 11.97 -3.66
N GLY A 129 -17.90 11.48 -3.27
CA GLY A 129 -16.85 12.25 -2.62
C GLY A 129 -16.27 13.36 -3.50
N LEU A 130 -15.98 13.07 -4.78
CA LEU A 130 -15.51 14.08 -5.74
C LEU A 130 -16.59 15.16 -5.99
N PHE A 131 -17.86 14.78 -6.08
CA PHE A 131 -18.95 15.74 -6.24
C PHE A 131 -19.18 16.57 -4.98
N TYR A 132 -19.15 15.95 -3.80
CA TYR A 132 -19.17 16.65 -2.53
C TYR A 132 -18.01 17.64 -2.44
N LEU A 133 -16.80 17.24 -2.84
CA LEU A 133 -15.62 18.10 -2.87
C LEU A 133 -15.77 19.27 -3.85
N ALA A 134 -16.35 19.07 -5.03
CA ALA A 134 -16.64 20.15 -5.98
C ALA A 134 -17.59 21.20 -5.38
N LEU A 135 -18.63 20.76 -4.67
CA LEU A 135 -19.54 21.65 -3.94
C LEU A 135 -18.86 22.30 -2.73
N LEU A 136 -17.99 21.59 -2.03
CA LEU A 136 -17.20 22.09 -0.90
C LEU A 136 -16.26 23.20 -1.35
N ILE A 137 -15.51 23.01 -2.45
CA ILE A 137 -14.64 24.04 -3.05
C ILE A 137 -15.45 25.32 -3.31
N ARG A 138 -16.64 25.17 -3.90
CA ARG A 138 -17.46 26.30 -4.32
C ARG A 138 -18.10 27.05 -3.16
N ASN A 139 -18.63 26.33 -2.17
CA ASN A 139 -19.50 26.92 -1.14
C ASN A 139 -18.79 27.11 0.22
N ARG A 140 -17.77 26.29 0.51
CA ARG A 140 -17.02 26.28 1.78
C ARG A 140 -15.52 26.05 1.53
N GLY A 141 -14.93 26.75 0.57
CA GLY A 141 -13.57 26.51 0.07
C GLY A 141 -12.46 26.58 1.14
N THR A 142 -12.70 27.32 2.24
CA THR A 142 -11.79 27.38 3.40
C THR A 142 -11.67 26.05 4.16
N GLN A 143 -12.62 25.13 3.96
CA GLN A 143 -12.67 23.84 4.64
C GLN A 143 -12.01 22.71 3.85
N VAL A 144 -11.67 22.92 2.58
CA VAL A 144 -11.04 21.90 1.71
C VAL A 144 -9.74 21.32 2.30
N PRO A 145 -8.85 22.10 2.93
CA PRO A 145 -7.66 21.50 3.55
C PRO A 145 -7.99 20.53 4.69
N TYR A 146 -9.07 20.78 5.43
CA TYR A 146 -9.50 19.92 6.53
C TYR A 146 -10.11 18.61 6.03
N PHE A 147 -10.71 18.62 4.84
CA PHE A 147 -11.21 17.39 4.18
C PHE A 147 -10.06 16.39 4.04
N PHE A 148 -8.94 16.83 3.48
CA PHE A 148 -7.80 15.95 3.27
C PHE A 148 -7.04 15.65 4.56
N VAL A 149 -6.69 16.66 5.37
CA VAL A 149 -5.89 16.42 6.58
C VAL A 149 -6.61 15.50 7.56
N LEU A 150 -7.89 15.75 7.87
CA LEU A 150 -8.65 14.87 8.77
C LEU A 150 -8.95 13.52 8.12
N GLY A 151 -9.17 13.48 6.81
CA GLY A 151 -9.38 12.25 6.06
C GLY A 151 -8.18 11.31 6.13
N PHE A 152 -6.97 11.81 5.85
CA PHE A 152 -5.73 11.02 5.94
C PHE A 152 -5.38 10.64 7.39
N VAL A 153 -5.62 11.51 8.37
CA VAL A 153 -5.44 11.14 9.79
C VAL A 153 -6.39 10.01 10.19
N GLY A 154 -7.65 10.07 9.73
CA GLY A 154 -8.62 9.00 9.94
C GLY A 154 -8.20 7.69 9.26
N ASP A 155 -7.73 7.75 8.01
CA ASP A 155 -7.20 6.59 7.25
C ASP A 155 -6.03 5.96 8.00
N GLN A 156 -5.07 6.77 8.46
CA GLN A 156 -3.92 6.33 9.25
C GLN A 156 -4.34 5.62 10.54
N ILE A 157 -5.36 6.12 11.24
CA ILE A 157 -5.88 5.50 12.47
C ILE A 157 -6.60 4.18 12.17
N LEU A 158 -7.45 4.13 11.14
CA LEU A 158 -8.15 2.90 10.74
C LEU A 158 -7.17 1.81 10.36
N ARG A 159 -6.13 2.16 9.58
CA ARG A 159 -5.10 1.21 9.16
C ARG A 159 -4.16 0.84 10.30
N ALA A 160 -3.88 1.75 11.25
CA ALA A 160 -3.17 1.38 12.47
C ALA A 160 -3.92 0.29 13.25
N TRP A 161 -5.25 0.40 13.33
CA TRP A 161 -6.09 -0.58 14.01
C TRP A 161 -6.12 -1.95 13.31
N GLY A 162 -6.20 -1.99 11.98
CA GLY A 162 -6.20 -3.24 11.22
C GLY A 162 -4.81 -3.78 10.86
N ASN A 163 -3.74 -3.34 11.54
CA ASN A 163 -2.35 -3.74 11.23
C ASN A 163 -1.99 -3.51 9.76
N THR A 164 -2.29 -2.31 9.25
CA THR A 164 -2.22 -1.83 7.86
C THR A 164 -3.38 -2.22 6.95
N LEU A 165 -4.07 -3.34 7.20
CA LEU A 165 -5.34 -3.62 6.54
C LEU A 165 -6.40 -2.63 7.02
N ASP A 166 -7.28 -2.14 6.15
CA ASP A 166 -8.42 -1.34 6.59
C ASP A 166 -9.53 -2.28 7.07
N PRO A 167 -9.90 -2.25 8.36
CA PRO A 167 -10.92 -3.14 8.91
C PRO A 167 -12.35 -2.75 8.47
N SER A 168 -12.52 -1.66 7.73
CA SER A 168 -13.81 -1.14 7.27
C SER A 168 -14.20 -1.57 5.85
N TRP A 169 -13.37 -2.36 5.15
CA TRP A 169 -13.60 -2.70 3.73
C TRP A 169 -14.64 -3.79 3.50
N SER A 170 -14.60 -4.91 4.22
CA SER A 170 -15.59 -5.99 4.05
C SER A 170 -15.64 -6.95 5.24
N LEU A 171 -16.83 -7.52 5.49
CA LEU A 171 -17.00 -8.69 6.34
C LEU A 171 -16.59 -9.93 5.51
N GLN A 172 -15.29 -10.14 5.28
CA GLN A 172 -14.90 -11.47 4.82
C GLN A 172 -15.15 -12.47 5.95
N THR A 173 -15.64 -13.65 5.58
CA THR A 173 -16.03 -14.77 6.46
C THR A 173 -14.82 -15.35 7.19
N THR A 174 -14.22 -14.56 8.07
CA THR A 174 -13.01 -14.92 8.81
C THR A 174 -13.42 -15.51 10.16
N ARG A 175 -12.62 -16.43 10.71
CA ARG A 175 -12.70 -16.86 12.12
C ARG A 175 -11.48 -16.30 12.86
N GLY A 176 -11.62 -15.96 14.15
CA GLY A 176 -10.49 -15.51 14.99
C GLY A 176 -10.46 -14.00 15.27
N MET A 177 -9.29 -13.46 15.63
CA MET A 177 -9.12 -12.07 16.10
C MET A 177 -9.46 -11.04 15.02
N LEU A 178 -9.19 -11.36 13.75
CA LEU A 178 -9.57 -10.51 12.64
C LEU A 178 -11.10 -10.39 12.46
N TYR A 179 -11.88 -11.46 12.66
CA TYR A 179 -13.34 -11.40 12.57
C TYR A 179 -13.95 -10.40 13.55
N VAL A 180 -13.44 -10.41 14.79
CA VAL A 180 -13.84 -9.44 15.82
C VAL A 180 -13.47 -8.02 15.39
N THR A 181 -12.27 -7.86 14.82
CA THR A 181 -11.75 -6.55 14.38
C THR A 181 -12.52 -6.00 13.18
N GLN A 182 -12.81 -6.81 12.15
CA GLN A 182 -13.59 -6.42 10.97
C GLN A 182 -15.07 -6.18 11.32
N THR A 183 -15.66 -7.02 12.18
CA THR A 183 -17.04 -6.83 12.64
C THR A 183 -17.18 -5.51 13.40
N ALA A 184 -16.27 -5.25 14.35
CA ALA A 184 -16.20 -3.96 15.03
C ALA A 184 -15.94 -2.82 14.03
N GLY A 185 -15.05 -3.03 13.06
CA GLY A 185 -14.69 -2.03 12.04
C GLY A 185 -15.88 -1.58 11.22
N ILE A 186 -16.73 -2.52 10.84
CA ILE A 186 -17.93 -2.26 10.05
C ILE A 186 -19.03 -1.61 10.88
N HIS A 187 -19.22 -2.03 12.13
CA HIS A 187 -20.11 -1.30 13.05
C HIS A 187 -19.66 0.14 13.28
N ILE A 188 -18.36 0.37 13.46
CA ILE A 188 -17.80 1.72 13.58
C ILE A 188 -18.03 2.50 12.28
N LEU A 189 -17.80 1.89 11.11
CA LEU A 189 -18.09 2.51 9.82
C LEU A 189 -19.55 2.95 9.72
N PHE A 190 -20.51 2.08 10.06
CA PHE A 190 -21.94 2.43 10.04
C PHE A 190 -22.26 3.60 10.97
N ILE A 191 -21.67 3.64 12.17
CA ILE A 191 -21.83 4.76 13.10
C ILE A 191 -21.25 6.04 12.50
N LEU A 192 -20.04 6.00 11.94
CA LEU A 192 -19.39 7.16 11.32
C LEU A 192 -20.18 7.67 10.12
N VAL A 193 -20.69 6.79 9.28
CA VAL A 193 -21.56 7.13 8.14
C VAL A 193 -22.86 7.75 8.63
N GLY A 194 -23.50 7.19 9.65
CA GLY A 194 -24.71 7.76 10.26
C GLY A 194 -24.48 9.17 10.81
N ILE A 195 -23.39 9.39 11.55
CA ILE A 195 -22.99 10.71 12.04
C ILE A 195 -22.74 11.66 10.87
N PHE A 196 -22.03 11.23 9.83
CA PHE A 196 -21.75 12.03 8.64
C PHE A 196 -23.03 12.49 7.95
N VAL A 197 -23.99 11.58 7.71
CA VAL A 197 -25.28 11.90 7.06
C VAL A 197 -26.07 12.91 7.88
N VAL A 198 -26.14 12.73 9.21
CA VAL A 198 -26.83 13.66 10.11
C VAL A 198 -26.17 15.04 10.06
N LEU A 199 -24.84 15.11 10.12
CA LEU A 199 -24.11 16.38 10.06
C LEU A 199 -24.28 17.07 8.70
N ALA A 200 -24.22 16.32 7.60
CA ALA A 200 -24.45 16.84 6.25
C ALA A 200 -25.86 17.41 6.09
N LEU A 201 -26.88 16.73 6.64
CA LEU A 201 -28.26 17.21 6.68
C LEU A 201 -28.36 18.52 7.49
N VAL A 202 -27.83 18.52 8.72
CA VAL A 202 -27.88 19.70 9.60
C VAL A 202 -27.18 20.90 8.98
N ASN A 203 -25.97 20.72 8.44
CA ASN A 203 -25.19 21.81 7.86
C ASN A 203 -25.71 22.24 6.48
N GLY A 204 -26.25 21.31 5.69
CA GLY A 204 -26.91 21.61 4.41
C GLY A 204 -28.18 22.44 4.59
N LEU A 205 -29.03 22.09 5.57
CA LEU A 205 -30.27 22.83 5.89
C LEU A 205 -30.00 24.18 6.56
N ARG A 206 -28.91 24.32 7.32
CA ARG A 206 -28.45 25.60 7.88
C ARG A 206 -27.88 26.58 6.85
N GLY A 207 -27.97 26.25 5.56
CA GLY A 207 -27.42 27.00 4.42
C GLY A 207 -27.51 28.53 4.57
N ARG A 208 -26.40 29.20 4.22
CA ARG A 208 -26.09 30.64 4.37
C ARG A 208 -27.27 31.53 4.82
N ARG A 209 -27.28 31.93 6.09
CA ARG A 209 -27.71 33.30 6.42
C ARG A 209 -26.68 34.23 5.80
N THR A 210 -26.94 34.68 4.58
CA THR A 210 -26.18 35.77 3.94
C THR A 210 -26.31 37.01 4.82
N THR A 211 -25.32 37.28 5.66
CA THR A 211 -25.04 38.66 6.04
C THR A 211 -24.76 39.39 4.73
N ALA A 212 -25.60 40.37 4.40
CA ALA A 212 -25.44 41.18 3.19
C ALA A 212 -24.02 41.79 3.19
N MET A 213 -23.12 41.22 2.39
CA MET A 213 -21.78 41.78 2.18
C MET A 213 -21.91 42.96 1.20
N ALA A 214 -21.08 43.99 1.39
CA ALA A 214 -21.08 45.15 0.50
C ALA A 214 -20.71 44.73 -0.93
N ALA A 215 -21.23 45.46 -1.92
CA ALA A 215 -20.95 45.20 -3.33
C ALA A 215 -19.45 45.39 -3.60
N GLY A 216 -18.72 44.29 -3.84
CA GLY A 216 -17.28 44.30 -4.12
C GLY A 216 -16.43 43.41 -3.22
N ASP A 217 -16.96 42.97 -2.07
CA ASP A 217 -16.21 42.14 -1.13
C ASP A 217 -16.01 40.70 -1.63
N ILE A 218 -14.80 40.17 -1.42
CA ILE A 218 -14.46 38.77 -1.72
C ILE A 218 -14.87 37.90 -0.54
N ASP A 219 -15.91 37.08 -0.72
CA ASP A 219 -16.27 36.06 0.26
C ASP A 219 -15.19 34.97 0.33
N PRO A 220 -14.48 34.82 1.47
CA PRO A 220 -13.41 33.83 1.61
C PRO A 220 -13.90 32.39 1.48
N ASN A 221 -15.19 32.12 1.71
CA ASN A 221 -15.77 30.78 1.61
C ASN A 221 -16.12 30.38 0.18
N ASN A 222 -16.28 31.34 -0.73
CA ASN A 222 -16.46 31.05 -2.14
C ASN A 222 -15.10 30.75 -2.77
N GLY A 223 -14.78 29.46 -2.93
CA GLY A 223 -13.51 29.01 -3.49
C GLY A 223 -13.55 28.77 -5.01
N ILE A 224 -12.35 28.76 -5.59
CA ILE A 224 -12.07 28.27 -6.94
C ILE A 224 -10.83 27.37 -6.89
N LEU A 225 -10.94 26.21 -7.54
CA LEU A 225 -9.82 25.34 -7.90
C LEU A 225 -9.29 25.79 -9.26
N THR A 226 -8.03 26.20 -9.31
CA THR A 226 -7.38 26.61 -10.57
C THR A 226 -6.88 25.38 -11.33
N PHE A 227 -6.47 25.56 -12.59
CA PHE A 227 -5.81 24.49 -13.36
C PHE A 227 -4.61 23.89 -12.62
N TRP A 228 -3.70 24.75 -12.13
CA TRP A 228 -2.55 24.33 -11.32
C TRP A 228 -2.96 23.72 -9.97
N GLY A 229 -4.05 24.19 -9.37
CA GLY A 229 -4.62 23.57 -8.17
C GLY A 229 -5.16 22.17 -8.44
N GLY A 230 -5.75 21.93 -9.61
CA GLY A 230 -6.19 20.61 -10.06
C GLY A 230 -5.02 19.64 -10.26
N ILE A 231 -3.99 20.06 -11.01
CA ILE A 231 -2.73 19.29 -11.17
C ILE A 231 -2.13 18.97 -9.79
N GLY A 232 -2.03 19.99 -8.93
CA GLY A 232 -1.51 19.82 -7.58
C GLY A 232 -2.32 18.85 -6.74
N LEU A 233 -3.65 18.92 -6.80
CA LEU A 233 -4.54 18.01 -6.07
C LEU A 233 -4.35 16.55 -6.49
N GLY A 234 -4.24 16.29 -7.79
CA GLY A 234 -4.02 14.93 -8.30
C GLY A 234 -2.71 14.33 -7.82
N ALA A 235 -1.63 15.10 -7.95
CA ALA A 235 -0.30 14.67 -7.50
C ALA A 235 -0.21 14.54 -5.96
N MET A 236 -0.89 15.43 -5.22
CA MET A 236 -1.01 15.34 -3.76
C MET A 236 -1.70 14.04 -3.34
N LEU A 237 -2.83 13.68 -3.97
CA LEU A 237 -3.52 12.41 -3.68
C LEU A 237 -2.60 11.20 -3.90
N PHE A 238 -1.85 11.19 -5.01
CA PHE A 238 -0.89 10.14 -5.29
C PHE A 238 0.18 10.05 -4.19
N LEU A 239 0.87 11.16 -3.88
CA LEU A 239 1.93 11.19 -2.87
C LEU A 239 1.46 10.74 -1.49
N GLN A 240 0.25 11.14 -1.08
CA GLN A 240 -0.30 10.72 0.21
C GLN A 240 -0.58 9.22 0.23
N LEU A 241 -1.20 8.69 -0.83
CA LEU A 241 -1.61 7.27 -0.87
C LEU A 241 -0.43 6.32 -1.09
N SER A 242 0.56 6.68 -1.90
CA SER A 242 1.69 5.82 -2.28
C SER A 242 2.87 5.84 -1.32
N LEU A 243 3.01 6.92 -0.53
CA LEU A 243 4.16 7.09 0.37
C LEU A 243 3.85 7.91 1.62
N LEU A 244 3.60 9.21 1.50
CA LEU A 244 3.82 10.16 2.60
C LEU A 244 2.74 10.11 3.70
N ALA A 245 1.51 9.67 3.39
CA ALA A 245 0.49 9.42 4.42
C ALA A 245 0.31 7.93 4.74
N THR A 246 1.21 7.07 4.28
CA THR A 246 1.14 5.62 4.43
C THR A 246 2.30 5.16 5.32
N PRO A 247 2.11 5.03 6.66
CA PRO A 247 3.22 4.77 7.58
C PRO A 247 4.02 3.51 7.27
N ASN A 248 3.36 2.48 6.75
CA ASN A 248 4.02 1.24 6.34
C ASN A 248 4.87 1.39 5.07
N ALA A 249 4.46 2.22 4.11
CA ALA A 249 5.29 2.52 2.94
C ALA A 249 6.52 3.36 3.31
N VAL A 250 6.38 4.27 4.29
CA VAL A 250 7.53 5.00 4.87
C VAL A 250 8.46 4.03 5.60
N ALA A 251 7.91 3.15 6.44
CA ALA A 251 8.68 2.15 7.19
C ALA A 251 9.43 1.20 6.25
N GLY A 252 8.78 0.71 5.18
CA GLY A 252 9.39 -0.17 4.18
C GLY A 252 10.54 0.49 3.43
N ARG A 253 10.33 1.70 2.88
CA ARG A 253 11.38 2.39 2.10
C ARG A 253 12.56 2.91 2.92
N ALA A 254 12.34 3.19 4.20
CA ALA A 254 13.37 3.73 5.08
C ALA A 254 13.96 2.69 6.06
N ASP A 255 13.55 1.42 5.96
CA ASP A 255 13.91 0.35 6.90
C ASP A 255 13.73 0.77 8.38
N ALA A 256 12.53 1.26 8.69
CA ALA A 256 12.18 1.76 10.01
C ALA A 256 11.07 0.93 10.66
N ASP A 257 10.99 0.98 11.99
CA ASP A 257 9.91 0.31 12.72
C ASP A 257 8.56 1.00 12.47
N TYR A 258 7.60 0.23 11.97
CA TYR A 258 6.24 0.70 11.70
C TYR A 258 5.57 1.27 12.96
N THR A 259 5.67 0.57 14.09
CA THR A 259 4.96 0.92 15.33
C THR A 259 5.33 2.33 15.79
N THR A 260 6.62 2.65 15.74
CA THR A 260 7.20 3.94 16.12
C THR A 260 6.78 5.06 15.17
N PHE A 261 6.72 4.79 13.86
CA PHE A 261 6.47 5.84 12.87
C PHE A 261 4.98 6.12 12.61
N VAL A 262 4.05 5.22 12.96
CA VAL A 262 2.60 5.51 12.89
C VAL A 262 2.22 6.82 13.63
N PRO A 263 2.50 7.00 14.94
CA PRO A 263 2.13 8.23 15.63
C PRO A 263 2.88 9.45 15.10
N LEU A 264 4.14 9.30 14.66
CA LEU A 264 4.92 10.41 14.09
C LEU A 264 4.33 10.92 12.77
N LEU A 265 3.91 10.00 11.89
CA LEU A 265 3.26 10.34 10.63
C LEU A 265 1.87 10.94 10.85
N ILE A 266 1.10 10.44 11.83
CA ILE A 266 -0.17 11.06 12.23
C ILE A 266 0.05 12.50 12.68
N VAL A 267 1.06 12.75 13.53
CA VAL A 267 1.44 14.11 13.95
C VAL A 267 1.81 14.95 12.74
N ALA A 268 2.70 14.48 11.86
CA ALA A 268 3.11 15.21 10.66
C ALA A 268 1.94 15.58 9.75
N THR A 269 1.00 14.66 9.52
CA THR A 269 -0.22 14.90 8.75
C THR A 269 -1.12 15.95 9.42
N ALA A 270 -1.29 15.87 10.75
CA ALA A 270 -2.27 16.65 11.52
C ALA A 270 -1.77 18.03 11.99
N LEU A 271 -0.46 18.24 12.14
CA LEU A 271 0.14 19.50 12.59
C LEU A 271 -0.35 20.75 11.83
N PRO A 272 -0.61 20.71 10.49
CA PRO A 272 -1.19 21.84 9.75
C PRO A 272 -2.57 22.32 10.24
N LEU A 273 -3.29 21.52 11.03
CA LEU A 273 -4.54 21.93 11.69
C LEU A 273 -4.31 23.06 12.71
N ILE A 274 -3.10 23.12 13.29
CA ILE A 274 -2.72 24.11 14.29
C ILE A 274 -2.39 25.43 13.58
N PRO A 275 -3.13 26.54 13.81
CA PRO A 275 -2.86 27.82 13.17
C PRO A 275 -1.46 28.37 13.42
N TRP A 276 -0.89 28.10 14.61
CA TRP A 276 0.49 28.45 14.94
C TRP A 276 1.50 27.78 14.00
N VAL A 277 1.35 26.48 13.70
CA VAL A 277 2.24 25.77 12.77
C VAL A 277 2.20 26.41 11.39
N ARG A 278 1.00 26.73 10.88
CA ARG A 278 0.83 27.44 9.60
C ARG A 278 1.49 28.83 9.63
N GLN A 279 1.37 29.56 10.74
CA GLN A 279 2.03 30.85 10.90
C GLN A 279 3.55 30.72 10.91
N THR A 280 4.10 29.69 11.56
CA THR A 280 5.53 29.39 11.54
C THR A 280 6.01 29.09 10.12
N ALA A 281 5.30 28.22 9.38
CA ALA A 281 5.62 27.94 7.98
C ALA A 281 5.59 29.21 7.11
N ARG A 282 4.61 30.09 7.34
CA ARG A 282 4.55 31.41 6.67
C ARG A 282 5.78 32.25 6.98
N ASN A 283 6.19 32.32 8.25
CA ASN A 283 7.35 33.11 8.65
C ASN A 283 8.65 32.58 8.06
N MET A 284 8.76 31.28 7.80
CA MET A 284 9.92 30.68 7.14
C MET A 284 10.04 31.12 5.68
N ILE A 285 8.95 31.18 4.93
CA ILE A 285 8.99 31.50 3.49
C ILE A 285 8.79 32.99 3.17
N ALA A 286 8.18 33.76 4.07
CA ALA A 286 7.85 35.17 3.83
C ALA A 286 9.07 36.06 3.50
N PRO A 287 10.27 35.86 4.09
CA PRO A 287 11.45 36.65 3.77
C PRO A 287 11.93 36.51 2.31
N PHE A 288 11.61 35.40 1.64
CA PHE A 288 12.02 35.19 0.25
C PHE A 288 11.12 35.95 -0.74
N GLU A 289 11.68 36.22 -1.91
CA GLU A 289 10.97 36.84 -3.03
C GLU A 289 9.74 36.04 -3.46
N ALA A 290 8.68 36.74 -3.87
CA ALA A 290 7.40 36.15 -4.25
C ALA A 290 7.54 35.04 -5.31
N GLY A 291 8.45 35.21 -6.28
CA GLY A 291 8.68 34.24 -7.36
C GLY A 291 9.44 32.98 -6.94
N THR A 292 10.19 33.00 -5.84
CA THR A 292 11.11 31.90 -5.45
C THR A 292 10.58 31.01 -4.34
N ARG A 293 9.60 31.48 -3.55
CA ARG A 293 9.02 30.74 -2.40
C ARG A 293 8.62 29.30 -2.72
N GLY A 294 7.88 29.09 -3.80
CA GLY A 294 7.43 27.75 -4.21
C GLY A 294 8.59 26.84 -4.62
N TRP A 295 9.59 27.39 -5.29
CA TRP A 295 10.79 26.66 -5.70
C TRP A 295 11.67 26.26 -4.52
N ILE A 296 11.83 27.13 -3.53
CA ILE A 296 12.57 26.81 -2.30
C ILE A 296 11.89 25.67 -1.54
N TRP A 297 10.55 25.72 -1.44
CA TRP A 297 9.78 24.65 -0.80
C TRP A 297 9.88 23.33 -1.57
N LEU A 298 9.88 23.39 -2.91
CA LEU A 298 10.12 22.25 -3.79
C LEU A 298 11.48 21.61 -3.54
N ILE A 299 12.55 22.39 -3.57
CA ILE A 299 13.91 21.88 -3.35
C ILE A 299 14.02 21.21 -1.99
N GLY A 300 13.46 21.82 -0.94
CA GLY A 300 13.43 21.24 0.40
C GLY A 300 12.69 19.89 0.44
N LEU A 301 11.50 19.81 -0.18
CA LEU A 301 10.74 18.56 -0.23
C LEU A 301 11.40 17.48 -1.08
N VAL A 302 11.97 17.84 -2.24
CA VAL A 302 12.73 16.91 -3.09
C VAL A 302 13.91 16.35 -2.30
N LEU A 303 14.67 17.20 -1.60
CA LEU A 303 15.80 16.75 -0.79
C LEU A 303 15.34 15.78 0.31
N LEU A 304 14.28 16.11 1.05
CA LEU A 304 13.74 15.25 2.10
C LEU A 304 13.23 13.91 1.57
N VAL A 305 12.59 13.88 0.39
CA VAL A 305 12.14 12.65 -0.25
C VAL A 305 13.34 11.81 -0.71
N VAL A 306 14.32 12.40 -1.39
CA VAL A 306 15.52 11.70 -1.86
C VAL A 306 16.28 11.11 -0.67
N VAL A 307 16.55 11.91 0.36
CA VAL A 307 17.19 11.46 1.60
C VAL A 307 16.35 10.35 2.24
N GLY A 308 15.04 10.55 2.31
CA GLY A 308 14.08 9.65 2.92
C GLY A 308 13.99 8.27 2.28
N THR A 309 14.19 8.18 0.97
CA THR A 309 14.12 6.92 0.21
C THR A 309 15.49 6.30 -0.07
N ARG A 310 16.59 7.01 0.17
CA ARG A 310 17.96 6.54 -0.14
C ARG A 310 18.79 6.26 1.10
N LEU A 311 18.55 6.96 2.20
CA LEU A 311 19.19 6.70 3.48
C LEU A 311 18.23 5.94 4.36
N THR A 312 18.65 4.81 4.91
CA THR A 312 17.87 4.07 5.92
C THR A 312 18.19 4.62 7.30
N ARG A 313 19.43 4.36 7.76
CA ARG A 313 19.91 4.68 9.10
C ARG A 313 21.29 5.31 9.06
N ILE A 314 21.56 6.19 10.01
CA ILE A 314 22.89 6.74 10.28
C ILE A 314 23.40 6.15 11.59
N SER A 315 24.58 5.53 11.56
CA SER A 315 25.27 5.06 12.76
C SER A 315 25.73 6.24 13.60
N LEU A 316 25.33 6.29 14.86
CA LEU A 316 25.76 7.34 15.79
C LEU A 316 27.08 6.94 16.48
N PRO A 317 27.96 7.91 16.80
CA PRO A 317 29.16 7.62 17.58
C PRO A 317 28.84 6.98 18.95
N ALA A 318 29.78 6.22 19.48
CA ALA A 318 29.83 5.81 20.89
C ALA A 318 28.62 5.02 21.42
N GLY A 319 28.22 3.92 20.76
CA GLY A 319 27.25 2.97 21.33
C GLY A 319 25.82 3.50 21.46
N LEU A 320 25.53 4.69 20.92
CA LEU A 320 24.20 5.32 20.93
C LEU A 320 23.21 4.71 19.91
N GLY A 321 23.61 3.64 19.23
CA GLY A 321 22.79 2.91 18.26
C GLY A 321 22.73 3.57 16.88
N SER A 322 21.64 3.29 16.15
CA SER A 322 21.39 3.83 14.82
C SER A 322 20.17 4.76 14.82
N PHE A 323 20.26 5.86 14.07
CA PHE A 323 19.17 6.83 13.93
C PHE A 323 18.45 6.61 12.59
N PRO A 324 17.12 6.43 12.56
CA PRO A 324 16.34 6.18 11.34
C PRO A 324 16.14 7.48 10.53
N SER A 325 17.22 8.02 9.98
CA SER A 325 17.25 9.31 9.29
C SER A 325 16.30 9.36 8.09
N GLY A 326 16.16 8.25 7.36
CA GLY A 326 15.26 8.18 6.20
C GLY A 326 13.81 8.41 6.59
N ALA A 327 13.33 7.66 7.57
CA ALA A 327 11.95 7.75 8.03
C ALA A 327 11.64 9.10 8.68
N VAL A 328 12.60 9.70 9.39
CA VAL A 328 12.47 11.08 9.91
C VAL A 328 12.38 12.09 8.77
N ALA A 329 13.21 11.97 7.73
CA ALA A 329 13.15 12.86 6.57
C ALA A 329 11.79 12.75 5.84
N LEU A 330 11.27 11.54 5.65
CA LEU A 330 9.93 11.32 5.08
C LEU A 330 8.80 11.85 5.97
N THR A 331 8.96 11.77 7.30
CA THR A 331 8.01 12.36 8.26
C THR A 331 7.97 13.89 8.12
N ILE A 332 9.14 14.53 7.99
CA ILE A 332 9.23 15.98 7.76
C ILE A 332 8.68 16.33 6.38
N ALA A 333 8.93 15.51 5.35
CA ALA A 333 8.34 15.67 4.03
C ALA A 333 6.81 15.60 4.08
N GLN A 334 6.24 14.69 4.89
CA GLN A 334 4.80 14.59 5.09
C GLN A 334 4.20 15.86 5.72
N LEU A 335 4.88 16.47 6.70
CA LEU A 335 4.46 17.77 7.23
C LEU A 335 4.51 18.86 6.14
N GLY A 336 5.62 18.92 5.40
CA GLY A 336 5.85 19.93 4.38
C GLY A 336 4.84 19.85 3.23
N ILE A 337 4.50 18.63 2.80
CA ILE A 337 3.50 18.39 1.75
C ILE A 337 2.08 18.64 2.27
N SER A 338 1.74 18.24 3.50
CA SER A 338 0.41 18.45 4.09
C SER A 338 0.07 19.95 4.25
N LEU A 339 1.07 20.82 4.45
CA LEU A 339 0.88 22.27 4.44
C LEU A 339 0.41 22.82 3.07
N VAL A 340 0.67 22.10 1.97
CA VAL A 340 0.31 22.51 0.60
C VAL A 340 -1.21 22.49 0.37
N TRP A 341 -1.99 21.74 1.16
CA TRP A 341 -3.46 21.71 1.04
C TRP A 341 -4.11 23.10 1.06
N TRP A 342 -3.53 24.07 1.78
CA TRP A 342 -4.01 25.46 1.83
C TRP A 342 -3.77 26.28 0.56
N TRP A 343 -2.92 25.80 -0.34
CA TRP A 343 -2.59 26.45 -1.62
C TRP A 343 -3.48 25.99 -2.78
N ILE A 344 -4.14 24.84 -2.64
CA ILE A 344 -4.95 24.20 -3.69
C ILE A 344 -6.14 25.08 -4.08
N VAL A 345 -6.86 25.64 -3.10
CA VAL A 345 -8.05 26.46 -3.32
C VAL A 345 -7.78 27.92 -2.99
N ARG A 346 -8.29 28.82 -3.84
CA ARG A 346 -8.24 30.27 -3.61
C ARG A 346 -9.62 30.90 -3.57
N PRO A 347 -9.80 32.04 -2.88
CA PRO A 347 -11.04 32.79 -2.94
C PRO A 347 -11.36 33.22 -4.38
N LYS A 348 -12.63 33.12 -4.75
CA LYS A 348 -13.13 33.47 -6.08
C LYS A 348 -13.33 34.98 -6.21
N ALA A 349 -12.88 35.56 -7.32
CA ALA A 349 -13.18 36.95 -7.67
C ALA A 349 -14.66 37.13 -8.11
N PRO A 350 -15.30 38.29 -7.84
CA PRO A 350 -16.74 38.51 -8.06
C PRO A 350 -17.27 38.18 -9.47
N ARG A 351 -16.48 38.44 -10.52
CA ARG A 351 -16.85 38.24 -11.94
C ARG A 351 -16.21 37.01 -12.61
N GLY A 352 -15.49 36.17 -11.86
CA GLY A 352 -14.78 35.02 -12.44
C GLY A 352 -15.68 33.85 -12.82
N LEU A 353 -15.36 33.14 -13.91
CA LEU A 353 -15.90 31.81 -14.20
C LEU A 353 -15.43 30.82 -13.13
N ASN A 354 -16.31 29.88 -12.74
CA ASN A 354 -15.95 28.82 -11.80
C ASN A 354 -15.84 27.49 -12.55
N LEU A 355 -14.61 27.15 -12.98
CA LEU A 355 -14.28 25.89 -13.65
C LEU A 355 -13.73 24.85 -12.68
N SER A 356 -13.99 24.99 -11.37
CA SER A 356 -13.39 24.11 -10.35
C SER A 356 -13.72 22.64 -10.58
N ALA A 357 -14.93 22.33 -11.02
CA ALA A 357 -15.35 20.98 -11.34
C ALA A 357 -14.52 20.36 -12.48
N LEU A 358 -14.26 21.13 -13.55
CA LEU A 358 -13.41 20.69 -14.65
C LEU A 358 -11.96 20.50 -14.19
N CYS A 359 -11.42 21.44 -13.41
CA CYS A 359 -10.08 21.30 -12.84
C CYS A 359 -9.97 20.13 -11.86
N LEU A 360 -11.04 19.77 -11.17
CA LEU A 360 -11.08 18.60 -10.29
C LEU A 360 -11.01 17.31 -11.11
N VAL A 361 -11.76 17.20 -12.22
CA VAL A 361 -11.66 16.07 -13.15
C VAL A 361 -10.24 15.96 -13.72
N ILE A 362 -9.64 17.07 -14.15
CA ILE A 362 -8.24 17.08 -14.59
C ILE A 362 -7.31 16.58 -13.48
N GLY A 363 -7.52 17.02 -12.23
CA GLY A 363 -6.76 16.53 -11.08
C GLY A 363 -6.91 15.02 -10.86
N THR A 364 -8.12 14.48 -11.00
CA THR A 364 -8.35 13.03 -10.94
C THR A 364 -7.63 12.29 -12.05
N LEU A 365 -7.59 12.82 -13.27
CA LEU A 365 -6.84 12.21 -14.38
C LEU A 365 -5.32 12.24 -14.15
N ILE A 366 -4.79 13.34 -13.57
CA ILE A 366 -3.38 13.42 -13.16
C ILE A 366 -3.07 12.40 -12.07
N PHE A 367 -3.98 12.20 -11.10
CA PHE A 367 -3.85 11.16 -10.10
C PHE A 367 -3.79 9.76 -10.74
N VAL A 368 -4.73 9.42 -11.63
CA VAL A 368 -4.74 8.14 -12.36
C VAL A 368 -3.45 7.93 -13.16
N LEU A 369 -2.93 8.99 -13.80
CA LEU A 369 -1.67 8.93 -14.52
C LEU A 369 -0.50 8.55 -13.61
N PHE A 370 -0.40 9.13 -12.41
CA PHE A 370 0.65 8.78 -11.45
C PHE A 370 0.48 7.38 -10.87
N VAL A 371 -0.76 6.94 -10.61
CA VAL A 371 -1.02 5.55 -10.18
C VAL A 371 -0.60 4.56 -11.27
N GLY A 372 -0.90 4.85 -12.53
CA GLY A 372 -0.46 4.04 -13.67
C GLY A 372 1.06 4.05 -13.84
N ALA A 373 1.71 5.21 -13.68
CA ALA A 373 3.17 5.31 -13.70
C ALA A 373 3.81 4.46 -12.59
N ASP A 374 3.30 4.54 -11.36
CA ASP A 374 3.76 3.73 -10.22
C ASP A 374 3.53 2.23 -10.47
N LEU A 375 2.37 1.83 -10.99
CA LEU A 375 2.07 0.44 -11.38
C LEU A 375 3.19 -0.13 -12.27
N PHE A 376 3.57 0.58 -13.33
CA PHE A 376 4.59 0.12 -14.27
C PHE A 376 6.01 0.15 -13.70
N THR A 377 6.27 0.79 -12.55
CA THR A 377 7.57 0.64 -11.86
C THR A 377 7.77 -0.76 -11.27
N TYR A 378 6.67 -1.50 -11.04
CA TYR A 378 6.69 -2.89 -10.60
C TYR A 378 6.40 -3.86 -11.74
N GLU A 379 5.43 -3.54 -12.60
CA GLU A 379 4.94 -4.43 -13.66
C GLU A 379 5.73 -4.34 -14.98
N TYR A 380 6.82 -3.56 -15.03
CA TYR A 380 7.58 -3.32 -16.27
C TYR A 380 7.98 -4.61 -16.99
N ALA A 381 8.31 -5.68 -16.25
CA ALA A 381 8.75 -6.96 -16.80
C ALA A 381 7.61 -7.73 -17.49
N PHE A 382 6.36 -7.46 -17.11
CA PHE A 382 5.17 -8.17 -17.54
C PHE A 382 4.44 -7.51 -18.70
N VAL A 383 4.92 -6.35 -19.18
CA VAL A 383 4.32 -5.65 -20.31
C VAL A 383 4.44 -6.51 -21.57
N ARG A 384 3.28 -6.90 -22.11
CA ARG A 384 3.14 -7.68 -23.34
C ARG A 384 2.93 -6.77 -24.56
N PRO A 385 3.33 -7.22 -25.77
CA PRO A 385 2.96 -6.55 -27.00
C PRO A 385 1.43 -6.49 -27.15
N LEU A 386 0.92 -5.34 -27.60
CA LEU A 386 -0.47 -5.16 -27.99
C LEU A 386 -0.76 -6.00 -29.24
N ALA A 387 -1.95 -6.62 -29.26
CA ALA A 387 -2.46 -7.31 -30.44
C ALA A 387 -3.03 -6.32 -31.47
N ALA A 388 -3.27 -6.79 -32.70
CA ALA A 388 -3.94 -6.03 -33.75
C ALA A 388 -5.32 -5.52 -33.25
N PRO A 389 -5.73 -4.28 -33.61
CA PRO A 389 -5.09 -3.35 -34.57
C PRO A 389 -4.08 -2.38 -33.94
N PHE A 390 -3.71 -2.56 -32.66
CA PHE A 390 -2.84 -1.64 -31.92
C PHE A 390 -1.37 -2.05 -31.92
N ASP A 391 -1.02 -3.11 -32.64
CA ASP A 391 0.33 -3.67 -32.74
C ASP A 391 1.37 -2.66 -33.24
N GLN A 392 0.96 -1.73 -34.11
CA GLN A 392 1.80 -0.63 -34.60
C GLN A 392 2.34 0.26 -33.46
N LEU A 393 1.59 0.39 -32.37
CA LEU A 393 1.97 1.19 -31.20
C LEU A 393 3.03 0.51 -30.34
N ASN A 394 3.31 -0.79 -30.53
CA ASN A 394 4.28 -1.53 -29.73
C ASN A 394 5.69 -0.94 -29.81
N SER A 395 6.05 -0.33 -30.95
CA SER A 395 7.33 0.35 -31.14
C SER A 395 7.57 1.52 -30.16
N ILE A 396 6.50 2.09 -29.59
CA ILE A 396 6.53 3.23 -28.68
C ILE A 396 6.09 2.82 -27.27
N VAL A 397 4.94 2.14 -27.17
CA VAL A 397 4.30 1.80 -25.90
C VAL A 397 5.15 0.80 -25.12
N LEU A 398 5.67 -0.24 -25.78
CA LEU A 398 6.39 -1.30 -25.08
C LEU A 398 7.72 -0.79 -24.47
N PRO A 399 8.60 -0.07 -25.20
CA PRO A 399 9.79 0.52 -24.60
C PRO A 399 9.47 1.56 -23.53
N LEU A 400 8.42 2.36 -23.71
CA LEU A 400 8.01 3.38 -22.74
C LEU A 400 7.60 2.75 -21.40
N LEU A 401 6.70 1.75 -21.43
CA LEU A 401 6.21 1.10 -20.22
C LEU A 401 7.29 0.24 -19.55
N ARG A 402 8.12 -0.46 -20.33
CA ARG A 402 9.28 -1.18 -19.79
C ARG A 402 10.35 -0.24 -19.21
N GLY A 403 10.42 0.98 -19.74
CA GLY A 403 11.34 2.03 -19.28
C GLY A 403 11.07 2.56 -17.87
N PHE A 404 9.94 2.19 -17.25
CA PHE A 404 9.66 2.52 -15.84
C PHE A 404 10.49 1.72 -14.84
N ARG A 405 11.26 0.72 -15.29
CA ARG A 405 12.22 -0.02 -14.44
C ARG A 405 13.16 0.95 -13.70
N GLY A 406 13.09 0.95 -12.37
CA GLY A 406 13.94 1.79 -11.52
C GLY A 406 13.53 3.27 -11.47
N LEU A 407 12.38 3.64 -12.02
CA LEU A 407 11.88 5.02 -12.04
C LEU A 407 10.93 5.36 -10.88
N GLY A 408 10.71 4.49 -9.89
CA GLY A 408 9.78 4.78 -8.79
C GLY A 408 10.09 6.09 -8.06
N LEU A 409 11.35 6.34 -7.72
CA LEU A 409 11.76 7.64 -7.16
C LEU A 409 11.50 8.80 -8.15
N GLY A 410 11.75 8.61 -9.44
CA GLY A 410 11.49 9.61 -10.48
C GLY A 410 10.01 10.01 -10.56
N VAL A 411 9.11 9.02 -10.50
CA VAL A 411 7.66 9.22 -10.46
C VAL A 411 7.25 10.01 -9.23
N ILE A 412 7.79 9.66 -8.05
CA ILE A 412 7.54 10.39 -6.79
C ILE A 412 8.02 11.85 -6.89
N LEU A 413 9.23 12.09 -7.40
CA LEU A 413 9.77 13.45 -7.52
C LEU A 413 8.99 14.31 -8.53
N LEU A 414 8.54 13.72 -9.64
CA LEU A 414 7.66 14.40 -10.59
C LEU A 414 6.31 14.74 -9.93
N ALA A 415 5.77 13.86 -9.10
CA ALA A 415 4.57 14.16 -8.33
C ALA A 415 4.79 15.28 -7.30
N VAL A 416 5.95 15.35 -6.64
CA VAL A 416 6.29 16.48 -5.74
C VAL A 416 6.30 17.81 -6.49
N LEU A 417 6.87 17.85 -7.70
CA LEU A 417 6.81 19.03 -8.57
C LEU A 417 5.37 19.42 -8.89
N PHE A 418 4.55 18.47 -9.33
CA PHE A 418 3.16 18.73 -9.71
C PHE A 418 2.32 19.20 -8.51
N ALA A 419 2.52 18.57 -7.34
CA ALA A 419 1.88 18.94 -6.08
C ALA A 419 2.15 20.39 -5.68
N LEU A 420 3.33 20.92 -6.02
CA LEU A 420 3.75 22.28 -5.68
C LEU A 420 3.49 23.35 -6.74
N MET A 421 3.03 22.96 -7.94
CA MET A 421 2.56 23.92 -8.96
C MET A 421 1.61 25.00 -8.43
N PRO A 422 0.58 24.72 -7.59
CA PRO A 422 -0.27 25.77 -7.05
C PRO A 422 0.48 26.78 -6.17
N MET A 423 1.53 26.35 -5.46
CA MET A 423 2.36 27.23 -4.63
C MET A 423 3.34 28.05 -5.48
N ILE A 424 3.98 27.42 -6.46
CA ILE A 424 4.90 28.07 -7.41
C ILE A 424 4.19 29.17 -8.20
N GLN A 425 2.95 28.90 -8.62
CA GLN A 425 2.17 29.83 -9.45
C GLN A 425 1.46 30.94 -8.63
N ALA A 426 1.37 30.79 -7.30
CA ALA A 426 0.70 31.74 -6.42
C ALA A 426 1.67 32.75 -5.78
N THR A 427 2.38 33.51 -6.60
CA THR A 427 3.46 34.43 -6.17
C THR A 427 3.00 35.49 -5.16
N ASN A 428 1.77 36.01 -5.30
CA ASN A 428 1.30 37.16 -4.52
C ASN A 428 0.50 36.81 -3.25
N ARG A 429 0.42 35.53 -2.85
CA ARG A 429 -0.42 35.10 -1.73
C ARG A 429 0.30 34.08 -0.87
N ILE A 430 0.23 34.23 0.45
CA ILE A 430 0.51 33.15 1.40
C ILE A 430 -0.80 32.80 2.10
N PRO A 431 -1.40 31.62 1.86
CA PRO A 431 -2.72 31.25 2.36
C PRO A 431 -2.71 30.83 3.84
N TRP A 432 -1.53 30.57 4.40
CA TRP A 432 -1.34 30.22 5.80
C TRP A 432 -1.62 31.43 6.70
N ARG A 433 -2.56 31.25 7.63
CA ARG A 433 -3.00 32.30 8.57
C ARG A 433 -2.93 31.79 9.99
N ASN A 434 -2.57 32.70 10.90
CA ASN A 434 -2.78 32.50 12.32
C ASN A 434 -4.28 32.49 12.65
N GLY A 435 -4.63 32.04 13.85
CA GLY A 435 -5.99 31.99 14.35
C GLY A 435 -6.06 32.26 15.84
N PRO A 436 -7.28 32.29 16.42
CA PRO A 436 -7.47 32.44 17.85
C PRO A 436 -6.72 31.36 18.64
N ALA A 437 -6.24 31.71 19.84
CA ALA A 437 -5.52 30.78 20.73
C ALA A 437 -6.31 29.50 21.01
N LEU A 438 -7.65 29.60 21.12
CA LEU A 438 -8.53 28.45 21.31
C LEU A 438 -8.46 27.44 20.15
N HIS A 439 -8.33 27.90 18.91
CA HIS A 439 -8.19 26.99 17.76
C HIS A 439 -6.82 26.31 17.75
N THR A 440 -5.77 27.02 18.15
CA THR A 440 -4.43 26.44 18.37
C THR A 440 -4.47 25.37 19.46
N LEU A 441 -5.12 25.65 20.59
CA LEU A 441 -5.27 24.68 21.67
C LEU A 441 -6.08 23.45 21.24
N ALA A 442 -7.23 23.66 20.57
CA ALA A 442 -8.07 22.56 20.08
C ALA A 442 -7.32 21.69 19.05
N GLY A 443 -6.60 22.32 18.12
CA GLY A 443 -5.76 21.61 17.15
C GLY A 443 -4.65 20.81 17.85
N PHE A 444 -3.98 21.40 18.84
CA PHE A 444 -2.94 20.71 19.62
C PHE A 444 -3.50 19.50 20.37
N VAL A 445 -4.62 19.65 21.08
CA VAL A 445 -5.30 18.55 21.79
C VAL A 445 -5.68 17.43 20.82
N PHE A 446 -6.22 17.77 19.64
CA PHE A 446 -6.55 16.79 18.61
C PHE A 446 -5.31 16.03 18.11
N VAL A 447 -4.22 16.74 17.80
CA VAL A 447 -2.96 16.12 17.33
C VAL A 447 -2.42 15.15 18.38
N VAL A 448 -2.38 15.56 19.65
CA VAL A 448 -1.92 14.70 20.75
C VAL A 448 -2.83 13.48 20.90
N ALA A 449 -4.16 13.68 20.90
CA ALA A 449 -5.10 12.58 21.01
C ALA A 449 -4.98 11.58 19.85
N ALA A 450 -4.89 12.08 18.61
CA ALA A 450 -4.72 11.24 17.41
C ALA A 450 -3.40 10.46 17.46
N ALA A 451 -2.31 11.09 17.90
CA ALA A 451 -1.02 10.42 18.06
C ALA A 451 -1.05 9.32 19.13
N VAL A 452 -1.67 9.59 20.29
CA VAL A 452 -1.83 8.59 21.37
C VAL A 452 -2.69 7.42 20.92
N VAL A 453 -3.80 7.68 20.23
CA VAL A 453 -4.66 6.63 19.65
C VAL A 453 -3.88 5.82 18.62
N GLY A 454 -3.15 6.49 17.71
CA GLY A 454 -2.30 5.82 16.72
C GLY A 454 -1.24 4.93 17.35
N ALA A 455 -0.52 5.41 18.36
CA ALA A 455 0.48 4.64 19.10
C ALA A 455 -0.12 3.44 19.85
N PHE A 456 -1.31 3.61 20.44
CA PHE A 456 -1.99 2.52 21.12
C PHE A 456 -2.45 1.43 20.15
N LEU A 457 -2.98 1.82 18.99
CA LEU A 457 -3.50 0.90 17.98
C LEU A 457 -2.37 0.21 17.20
N SER A 458 -1.24 0.88 16.98
CA SER A 458 -0.12 0.31 16.21
C SER A 458 0.74 -0.68 17.00
N ARG A 459 0.52 -0.85 18.31
CA ARG A 459 1.33 -1.71 19.18
C ARG A 459 1.42 -3.16 18.65
N PRO A 460 2.62 -3.77 18.61
CA PRO A 460 2.74 -5.16 18.22
C PRO A 460 2.05 -6.07 19.24
N PRO A 461 1.45 -7.19 18.81
CA PRO A 461 1.00 -8.23 19.72
C PRO A 461 2.21 -8.90 20.40
N ALA A 462 1.98 -9.53 21.56
CA ALA A 462 3.02 -10.28 22.23
C ALA A 462 3.38 -11.53 21.40
N ILE A 463 4.64 -11.65 21.02
CA ILE A 463 5.17 -12.83 20.32
C ILE A 463 5.43 -13.91 21.38
N LEU A 464 4.77 -15.06 21.24
CA LEU A 464 5.08 -16.24 22.06
C LEU A 464 6.19 -17.00 21.35
N THR A 465 7.42 -16.80 21.82
CA THR A 465 8.60 -17.45 21.22
C THR A 465 8.62 -18.93 21.54
N THR A 466 8.82 -19.78 20.54
CA THR A 466 9.13 -21.20 20.73
C THR A 466 10.64 -21.35 20.88
N THR A 467 11.09 -22.05 21.92
CA THR A 467 12.51 -22.31 22.19
C THR A 467 12.64 -23.74 22.72
N ASN A 468 13.80 -24.38 22.48
CA ASN A 468 14.08 -25.74 22.95
C ASN A 468 13.24 -26.87 22.33
N GLU A 469 12.63 -26.66 21.17
CA GLU A 469 11.93 -27.71 20.43
C GLU A 469 12.91 -28.79 19.94
N SER A 470 12.47 -30.06 19.86
CA SER A 470 13.25 -31.15 19.25
C SER A 470 13.17 -31.14 17.73
N GLU A 471 12.09 -30.57 17.20
CA GLU A 471 11.75 -30.49 15.78
C GLU A 471 11.18 -29.10 15.48
N LEU A 472 11.53 -28.53 14.32
CA LEU A 472 10.93 -27.29 13.81
C LEU A 472 10.25 -27.56 12.47
N ARG A 473 9.11 -26.92 12.24
CA ARG A 473 8.43 -26.94 10.94
C ARG A 473 8.74 -25.69 10.17
N ILE A 474 9.32 -25.84 8.99
CA ILE A 474 9.80 -24.73 8.16
C ILE A 474 9.03 -24.78 6.85
N GLY A 475 8.33 -23.70 6.52
CA GLY A 475 7.50 -23.60 5.33
C GLY A 475 8.02 -22.58 4.33
N THR A 476 7.67 -22.77 3.05
CA THR A 476 7.86 -21.80 1.98
C THR A 476 6.54 -21.55 1.28
N PHE A 477 6.23 -20.27 1.00
CA PHE A 477 4.97 -19.90 0.37
C PHE A 477 5.11 -18.59 -0.41
N ASN A 478 5.03 -18.69 -1.74
CA ASN A 478 4.77 -17.52 -2.58
C ASN A 478 3.32 -17.11 -2.34
N ILE A 479 3.11 -15.86 -1.90
CA ILE A 479 1.78 -15.35 -1.55
C ILE A 479 1.15 -14.51 -2.65
N HIS A 480 1.84 -14.33 -3.79
CA HIS A 480 1.35 -13.63 -4.97
C HIS A 480 0.73 -12.27 -4.64
N GLY A 481 1.41 -11.44 -3.84
CA GLY A 481 0.90 -10.12 -3.41
C GLY A 481 -0.46 -10.18 -2.68
N GLY A 482 -0.71 -11.25 -1.94
CA GLY A 482 -1.98 -11.45 -1.22
C GLY A 482 -3.12 -11.99 -2.07
N TYR A 483 -2.86 -12.37 -3.33
CA TYR A 483 -3.86 -12.74 -4.32
C TYR A 483 -3.98 -14.25 -4.57
N SER A 484 -5.22 -14.74 -4.75
CA SER A 484 -5.49 -16.05 -5.36
C SER A 484 -5.03 -16.12 -6.82
N GLU A 485 -5.15 -17.29 -7.46
CA GLU A 485 -4.92 -17.46 -8.91
C GLU A 485 -5.72 -16.47 -9.76
N PHE A 486 -6.97 -16.24 -9.38
CA PHE A 486 -7.85 -15.28 -10.09
C PHE A 486 -7.91 -13.93 -9.38
N TYR A 487 -6.82 -13.54 -8.70
CA TYR A 487 -6.65 -12.20 -8.15
C TYR A 487 -7.67 -11.79 -7.07
N GLU A 488 -8.28 -12.72 -6.32
CA GLU A 488 -8.97 -12.35 -5.09
C GLU A 488 -7.94 -12.01 -4.01
N PHE A 489 -7.99 -10.79 -3.47
CA PHE A 489 -7.13 -10.41 -2.35
C PHE A 489 -7.68 -10.93 -1.02
N ASN A 490 -6.94 -11.84 -0.38
CA ASN A 490 -7.43 -12.54 0.81
C ASN A 490 -6.31 -12.92 1.80
N MET A 491 -5.77 -11.91 2.47
CA MET A 491 -4.80 -12.09 3.57
C MET A 491 -5.24 -13.10 4.65
N PRO A 492 -6.52 -13.16 5.05
CA PRO A 492 -6.97 -14.15 6.03
C PRO A 492 -6.87 -15.60 5.54
N ALA A 493 -7.15 -15.87 4.27
CA ALA A 493 -6.98 -17.19 3.68
C ALA A 493 -5.50 -17.62 3.70
N ILE A 494 -4.58 -16.70 3.45
CA ILE A 494 -3.13 -16.94 3.54
C ILE A 494 -2.73 -17.27 4.98
N ALA A 495 -3.16 -16.47 5.96
CA ALA A 495 -2.89 -16.74 7.37
C ALA A 495 -3.46 -18.10 7.83
N ASN A 496 -4.68 -18.46 7.40
CA ASN A 496 -5.28 -19.76 7.70
C ASN A 496 -4.50 -20.91 7.07
N THR A 497 -3.99 -20.74 5.85
CA THR A 497 -3.14 -21.73 5.18
C THR A 497 -1.86 -21.97 5.96
N ILE A 498 -1.17 -20.90 6.37
CA ILE A 498 0.06 -20.99 7.19
C ILE A 498 -0.24 -21.65 8.53
N ARG A 499 -1.34 -21.27 9.19
CA ARG A 499 -1.76 -21.85 10.46
C ARG A 499 -2.08 -23.34 10.33
N GLY A 500 -2.76 -23.75 9.25
CA GLY A 500 -3.04 -25.16 8.95
C GLY A 500 -1.78 -25.97 8.65
N GLY A 501 -0.79 -25.36 8.00
CA GLY A 501 0.53 -25.95 7.78
C GLY A 501 1.36 -26.11 9.06
N GLY A 502 1.04 -25.38 10.13
CA GLY A 502 1.68 -25.51 11.44
C GLY A 502 3.17 -25.12 11.45
N ALA A 503 3.61 -24.28 10.52
CA ALA A 503 4.99 -23.85 10.42
C ALA A 503 5.39 -22.93 11.59
N ASP A 504 6.61 -23.13 12.10
CA ASP A 504 7.27 -22.27 13.08
C ASP A 504 8.08 -21.16 12.40
N VAL A 505 8.53 -21.42 11.17
CA VAL A 505 9.26 -20.49 10.34
C VAL A 505 8.67 -20.51 8.93
N MET A 506 8.44 -19.35 8.34
CA MET A 506 7.86 -19.20 7.02
C MET A 506 8.73 -18.32 6.13
N LEU A 507 9.17 -18.86 4.99
CA LEU A 507 9.80 -18.13 3.90
C LEU A 507 8.69 -17.69 2.95
N LEU A 508 8.51 -16.38 2.76
CA LEU A 508 7.49 -15.80 1.91
C LEU A 508 8.12 -15.11 0.69
N GLN A 509 7.51 -15.29 -0.47
CA GLN A 509 7.88 -14.66 -1.74
C GLN A 509 6.72 -13.83 -2.29
N GLU A 510 7.04 -12.87 -3.16
CA GLU A 510 6.08 -11.89 -3.72
C GLU A 510 5.29 -11.14 -2.65
N VAL A 511 6.00 -10.70 -1.62
CA VAL A 511 5.42 -9.97 -0.49
C VAL A 511 5.46 -8.47 -0.79
N GLU A 512 4.37 -7.77 -0.48
CA GLU A 512 4.26 -6.32 -0.64
C GLU A 512 4.15 -5.56 0.70
N ARG A 513 4.78 -4.37 0.76
CA ARG A 513 4.87 -3.46 1.92
C ARG A 513 4.16 -2.13 1.72
N GLY A 514 2.99 -2.18 1.11
CA GLY A 514 2.12 -1.02 0.96
C GLY A 514 2.07 -0.40 -0.42
N ARG A 515 2.20 -1.25 -1.44
CA ARG A 515 1.95 -0.88 -2.82
C ARG A 515 0.47 -0.55 -3.00
N LEU A 516 0.14 0.36 -3.91
CA LEU A 516 -1.24 0.81 -4.11
C LEU A 516 -2.17 -0.31 -4.60
N THR A 517 -1.64 -1.26 -5.38
CA THR A 517 -2.40 -2.37 -5.96
C THR A 517 -2.77 -3.42 -4.91
N SER A 518 -1.89 -3.77 -3.97
CA SER A 518 -2.21 -4.61 -2.78
C SER A 518 -2.92 -3.82 -1.67
N TYR A 519 -3.81 -2.89 -2.07
CA TYR A 519 -4.62 -2.07 -1.17
C TYR A 519 -3.80 -1.24 -0.16
N GLY A 520 -2.49 -1.09 -0.36
CA GLY A 520 -1.59 -0.42 0.56
C GLY A 520 -1.17 -1.26 1.77
N VAL A 521 -1.53 -2.54 1.88
CA VAL A 521 -1.24 -3.42 3.03
C VAL A 521 0.25 -3.73 3.14
N ASP A 522 0.78 -3.81 4.37
CA ASP A 522 2.06 -4.46 4.64
C ASP A 522 1.80 -5.92 4.99
N GLU A 523 1.91 -6.77 3.98
CA GLU A 523 1.51 -8.17 4.05
C GLU A 523 2.39 -8.94 5.04
N SER A 524 3.70 -8.65 5.05
CA SER A 524 4.65 -9.25 5.99
C SER A 524 4.29 -8.94 7.45
N LEU A 525 4.05 -7.66 7.76
CA LEU A 525 3.73 -7.20 9.10
C LEU A 525 2.36 -7.70 9.53
N TRP A 526 1.38 -7.65 8.63
CA TRP A 526 0.03 -8.09 8.91
C TRP A 526 0.00 -9.59 9.25
N LEU A 527 0.64 -10.44 8.42
CA LEU A 527 0.74 -11.88 8.66
C LEU A 527 1.47 -12.19 9.96
N ALA A 528 2.60 -11.51 10.21
CA ALA A 528 3.37 -11.71 11.43
C ALA A 528 2.53 -11.45 12.69
N ARG A 529 1.78 -10.35 12.70
CA ARG A 529 0.92 -10.00 13.83
C ARG A 529 -0.26 -10.96 13.98
N GLU A 530 -0.88 -11.39 12.89
CA GLU A 530 -2.01 -12.34 12.91
C GLU A 530 -1.58 -13.76 13.32
N LEU A 531 -0.34 -14.16 13.01
CA LEU A 531 0.21 -15.49 13.32
C LEU A 531 0.99 -15.53 14.63
N GLY A 532 1.23 -14.38 15.27
CA GLY A 532 2.04 -14.26 16.48
C GLY A 532 3.52 -14.56 16.24
N MET A 533 4.05 -14.10 15.11
CA MET A 533 5.43 -14.31 14.65
C MET A 533 6.20 -12.98 14.59
N ASP A 534 7.52 -13.06 14.67
CA ASP A 534 8.44 -11.98 14.25
C ASP A 534 8.57 -11.96 12.72
N THR A 535 9.02 -10.84 12.14
CA THR A 535 9.14 -10.67 10.68
C THR A 535 10.39 -9.92 10.27
N ARG A 536 11.06 -10.40 9.23
CA ARG A 536 12.11 -9.67 8.51
C ARG A 536 11.75 -9.62 7.04
N PHE A 537 11.75 -8.42 6.48
CA PHE A 537 11.45 -8.17 5.07
C PHE A 537 12.71 -7.69 4.37
N TYR A 538 12.93 -8.19 3.16
CA TYR A 538 14.00 -7.78 2.29
C TYR A 538 13.42 -7.27 0.97
N ALA A 539 13.59 -5.97 0.71
CA ALA A 539 13.10 -5.33 -0.50
C ALA A 539 13.95 -5.73 -1.71
N THR A 540 13.32 -6.20 -2.77
CA THR A 540 13.99 -6.47 -4.06
C THR A 540 13.64 -5.42 -5.11
N ASN A 541 12.41 -4.90 -5.10
CA ASN A 541 11.93 -3.97 -6.12
C ASN A 541 11.25 -2.73 -5.49
N GLU A 542 11.71 -1.54 -5.90
CA GLU A 542 11.21 -0.20 -5.52
C GLU A 542 10.97 0.03 -4.00
N GLY A 543 11.65 -0.76 -3.16
CA GLY A 543 11.58 -0.69 -1.69
C GLY A 543 10.31 -1.29 -1.07
N LEU A 544 9.33 -1.71 -1.86
CA LEU A 544 8.03 -2.19 -1.36
C LEU A 544 7.67 -3.61 -1.75
N GLN A 545 8.34 -4.23 -2.72
CA GLN A 545 8.10 -5.62 -3.12
C GLN A 545 9.36 -6.44 -2.83
N GLY A 546 9.19 -7.67 -2.34
CA GLY A 546 10.32 -8.55 -2.10
C GLY A 546 10.00 -9.81 -1.33
N LEU A 547 10.90 -10.16 -0.41
CA LEU A 547 10.91 -11.40 0.34
C LEU A 547 10.64 -11.12 1.81
N ALA A 548 10.04 -12.09 2.52
CA ALA A 548 9.95 -12.00 3.97
C ALA A 548 10.21 -13.36 4.63
N ILE A 549 10.72 -13.33 5.86
CA ILE A 549 10.74 -14.49 6.74
C ILE A 549 9.94 -14.15 7.99
N LEU A 550 8.98 -15.01 8.33
CA LEU A 550 8.26 -14.97 9.60
C LEU A 550 8.76 -16.06 10.52
N SER A 551 8.91 -15.80 11.81
CA SER A 551 9.37 -16.83 12.76
C SER A 551 8.78 -16.72 14.15
N ARG A 552 8.45 -17.85 14.76
CA ARG A 552 8.22 -17.98 16.22
C ARG A 552 9.52 -18.18 16.99
N VAL A 553 10.58 -18.59 16.31
CA VAL A 553 11.92 -18.73 16.90
C VAL A 553 12.60 -17.36 16.83
N PRO A 554 13.31 -16.92 17.89
CA PRO A 554 13.97 -15.62 17.89
C PRO A 554 14.89 -15.41 16.68
N ILE A 555 14.62 -14.36 15.90
CA ILE A 555 15.49 -13.91 14.82
C ILE A 555 16.60 -13.05 15.41
N VAL A 556 17.85 -13.48 15.24
CA VAL A 556 19.03 -12.82 15.83
C VAL A 556 19.83 -12.00 14.81
N PHE A 557 19.65 -12.27 13.52
CA PHE A 557 20.33 -11.56 12.44
C PHE A 557 19.54 -11.68 11.14
N ASP A 558 19.60 -10.64 10.30
CA ASP A 558 19.07 -10.65 8.95
C ASP A 558 19.83 -9.68 8.03
N ASP A 559 20.00 -10.09 6.78
CA ASP A 559 20.51 -9.28 5.68
C ASP A 559 20.05 -9.86 4.33
N GLY A 560 20.57 -9.31 3.24
CA GLY A 560 20.31 -9.85 1.91
C GLY A 560 21.11 -9.17 0.81
N VAL A 561 21.09 -9.78 -0.37
CA VAL A 561 21.75 -9.28 -1.58
C VAL A 561 20.80 -9.32 -2.76
N LEU A 562 20.87 -8.32 -3.64
CA LEU A 562 20.16 -8.36 -4.92
C LEU A 562 20.87 -9.31 -5.87
N LEU A 563 20.11 -10.09 -6.63
CA LEU A 563 20.66 -11.01 -7.62
C LEU A 563 20.73 -10.34 -9.01
N PRO A 564 21.61 -10.79 -9.91
CA PRO A 564 21.55 -10.39 -11.31
C PRO A 564 20.18 -10.76 -11.91
N SER A 565 19.50 -9.81 -12.54
CA SER A 565 18.19 -10.06 -13.14
C SER A 565 18.02 -9.27 -14.45
N ILE A 566 17.61 -9.95 -15.52
CA ILE A 566 17.25 -9.29 -16.79
C ILE A 566 15.79 -8.81 -16.81
N ASP A 567 14.94 -9.43 -16.02
CA ASP A 567 13.50 -9.26 -15.89
C ASP A 567 13.14 -8.46 -14.62
N GLN A 568 12.28 -9.00 -13.75
CA GLN A 568 11.98 -8.41 -12.46
C GLN A 568 13.20 -8.51 -11.53
N GLN A 569 13.48 -7.47 -10.74
CA GLN A 569 14.58 -7.52 -9.79
C GLN A 569 14.31 -8.54 -8.67
N THR A 570 15.22 -9.52 -8.53
CA THR A 570 15.17 -10.57 -7.50
C THR A 570 16.27 -10.40 -6.45
N GLY A 571 16.28 -11.27 -5.44
CA GLY A 571 17.24 -11.19 -4.32
C GLY A 571 17.34 -12.48 -3.51
N LEU A 572 18.37 -12.55 -2.67
CA LEU A 572 18.57 -13.58 -1.67
C LEU A 572 18.52 -12.92 -0.29
N GLN A 573 17.51 -13.28 0.50
CA GLN A 573 17.41 -12.87 1.91
C GLN A 573 18.07 -13.95 2.78
N ARG A 574 18.86 -13.54 3.77
CA ARG A 574 19.41 -14.41 4.80
C ARG A 574 18.89 -14.00 6.16
N VAL A 575 18.43 -14.97 6.94
CA VAL A 575 17.97 -14.79 8.33
C VAL A 575 18.59 -15.88 9.19
N GLN A 576 19.05 -15.52 10.39
CA GLN A 576 19.50 -16.46 11.39
C GLN A 576 18.50 -16.50 12.55
N ILE A 577 18.01 -17.70 12.85
CA ILE A 577 17.16 -17.94 14.02
C ILE A 577 17.95 -18.69 15.11
N SER A 578 17.66 -18.40 16.37
CA SER A 578 18.29 -19.06 17.51
C SER A 578 17.28 -19.93 18.26
N ASP A 579 17.37 -21.25 18.03
CA ASP A 579 16.59 -22.28 18.72
C ASP A 579 17.21 -22.67 20.08
N GLN A 580 18.51 -22.42 20.23
CA GLN A 580 19.35 -22.77 21.38
C GLN A 580 20.38 -21.66 21.66
N PRO A 581 20.83 -21.48 22.92
CA PRO A 581 21.88 -20.52 23.24
C PRO A 581 23.15 -20.78 22.41
N ASN A 582 23.68 -19.73 21.77
CA ASN A 582 24.91 -19.76 20.97
C ASN A 582 24.90 -20.69 19.75
N ALA A 583 23.72 -21.12 19.29
CA ALA A 583 23.59 -21.86 18.05
C ALA A 583 22.49 -21.22 17.20
N PHE A 584 22.74 -21.13 15.89
CA PHE A 584 21.80 -20.56 14.94
C PHE A 584 21.49 -21.55 13.79
N ILE A 585 20.34 -21.35 13.17
CA ILE A 585 19.97 -21.97 11.89
C ILE A 585 19.91 -20.84 10.87
N THR A 586 20.71 -20.95 9.82
CA THR A 586 20.77 -19.98 8.74
C THR A 586 19.74 -20.35 7.67
N ILE A 587 18.88 -19.41 7.34
CA ILE A 587 17.79 -19.59 6.39
C ILE A 587 17.99 -18.62 5.25
N TYR A 588 18.06 -19.15 4.04
CA TYR A 588 18.11 -18.39 2.81
C TYR A 588 16.76 -18.47 2.11
N ASN A 589 16.18 -17.32 1.78
CA ASN A 589 14.93 -17.18 1.02
C ASN A 589 15.22 -16.48 -0.31
N THR A 590 14.65 -16.99 -1.41
CA THR A 590 14.81 -16.41 -2.75
C THR A 590 13.55 -16.57 -3.60
N SER A 591 13.45 -15.77 -4.65
CA SER A 591 12.55 -16.00 -5.78
C SER A 591 13.32 -15.77 -7.06
N LEU A 592 13.49 -16.80 -7.90
CA LEU A 592 14.25 -16.69 -9.14
C LEU A 592 13.42 -16.08 -10.26
N GLY A 593 14.08 -15.64 -11.34
CA GLY A 593 13.40 -15.09 -12.52
C GLY A 593 12.39 -16.07 -13.13
N LEU A 594 11.39 -15.56 -13.82
CA LEU A 594 10.30 -16.38 -14.36
C LEU A 594 10.69 -17.08 -15.67
N LEU A 595 10.14 -18.29 -15.86
CA LEU A 595 10.17 -19.00 -17.14
C LEU A 595 8.83 -18.82 -17.83
N ILE A 596 8.82 -18.02 -18.88
CA ILE A 596 7.62 -17.67 -19.64
C ILE A 596 7.77 -18.22 -21.06
N GLU A 597 6.86 -19.11 -21.45
CA GLU A 597 6.83 -19.69 -22.79
C GLU A 597 6.74 -18.61 -23.89
N GLY A 598 7.62 -18.72 -24.89
CA GLY A 598 7.72 -17.78 -26.00
C GLY A 598 9.18 -17.51 -26.41
N GLU A 599 9.43 -16.33 -26.99
CA GLU A 599 10.78 -15.89 -27.34
C GLU A 599 11.56 -15.57 -26.05
N SER A 600 12.77 -16.14 -25.88
CA SER A 600 13.74 -15.93 -24.78
C SER A 600 13.82 -16.97 -23.65
N ILE A 601 13.21 -18.16 -23.75
CA ILE A 601 13.35 -19.20 -22.70
C ILE A 601 14.82 -19.54 -22.37
N GLU A 602 15.69 -19.67 -23.37
CA GLU A 602 17.12 -19.91 -23.17
C GLU A 602 17.81 -18.78 -22.39
N GLN A 603 17.39 -17.53 -22.63
CA GLN A 603 17.92 -16.37 -21.92
C GLN A 603 17.41 -16.32 -20.48
N GLN A 604 16.16 -16.72 -20.25
CA GLN A 604 15.55 -16.82 -18.92
C GLN A 604 16.21 -17.95 -18.09
N GLU A 605 16.45 -19.11 -18.69
CA GLU A 605 17.19 -20.21 -18.05
C GLU A 605 18.64 -19.81 -17.73
N SER A 606 19.30 -19.09 -18.65
CA SER A 606 20.64 -18.53 -18.41
C SER A 606 20.64 -17.51 -17.26
N ASN A 607 19.61 -16.66 -17.19
CA ASN A 607 19.40 -15.72 -16.08
C ASN A 607 19.21 -16.46 -14.75
N GLN A 608 18.37 -17.49 -14.70
CA GLN A 608 18.23 -18.33 -13.49
C GLN A 608 19.54 -19.00 -13.08
N ARG A 609 20.35 -19.47 -14.04
CA ARG A 609 21.66 -20.06 -13.76
C ARG A 609 22.61 -19.04 -13.14
N GLN A 610 22.70 -17.84 -13.71
CA GLN A 610 23.51 -16.75 -13.14
C GLN A 610 23.04 -16.35 -11.73
N GLN A 611 21.73 -16.37 -11.48
CA GLN A 611 21.17 -16.13 -10.16
C GLN A 611 21.58 -17.23 -9.17
N LEU A 612 21.50 -18.50 -9.56
CA LEU A 612 21.94 -19.61 -8.71
C LEU A 612 23.44 -19.57 -8.41
N GLU A 613 24.26 -19.27 -9.42
CA GLU A 613 25.71 -19.07 -9.24
C GLU A 613 25.98 -17.95 -8.22
N ALA A 614 25.32 -16.80 -8.36
CA ALA A 614 25.45 -15.70 -7.41
C ALA A 614 24.99 -16.07 -5.98
N ILE A 615 23.96 -16.89 -5.84
CA ILE A 615 23.52 -17.43 -4.54
C ILE A 615 24.62 -18.29 -3.92
N LEU A 616 25.18 -19.24 -4.68
CA LEU A 616 26.22 -20.15 -4.20
C LEU A 616 27.51 -19.42 -3.86
N ASP A 617 27.90 -18.42 -4.64
CA ASP A 617 29.04 -17.55 -4.35
C ASP A 617 28.81 -16.76 -3.05
N THR A 618 27.61 -16.20 -2.87
CA THR A 618 27.23 -15.48 -1.65
C THR A 618 27.26 -16.39 -0.42
N ILE A 619 26.71 -17.61 -0.53
CA ILE A 619 26.79 -18.61 0.54
C ILE A 619 28.26 -18.95 0.85
N SER A 620 29.10 -19.12 -0.17
CA SER A 620 30.52 -19.40 0.01
C SER A 620 31.26 -18.28 0.75
N VAL A 621 30.94 -17.02 0.46
CA VAL A 621 31.45 -15.85 1.20
C VAL A 621 31.02 -15.90 2.66
N HIS A 622 29.75 -16.20 2.94
CA HIS A 622 29.25 -16.35 4.31
C HIS A 622 29.96 -17.50 5.05
N VAL A 623 30.19 -18.64 4.39
CA VAL A 623 30.94 -19.77 4.96
C VAL A 623 32.34 -19.35 5.41
N GLN A 624 33.04 -18.56 4.59
CA GLN A 624 34.40 -18.13 4.89
C GLN A 624 34.44 -17.06 6.00
N ASN A 625 33.52 -16.09 5.97
CA ASN A 625 33.59 -14.91 6.83
C ASN A 625 32.81 -15.05 8.14
N ASP A 626 31.71 -15.80 8.14
CA ASP A 626 30.73 -15.80 9.22
C ASP A 626 30.60 -17.15 9.94
N TYR A 627 31.09 -18.25 9.33
CA TYR A 627 30.88 -19.62 9.83
C TYR A 627 32.16 -20.45 10.00
N ASP A 628 33.31 -19.83 10.21
CA ASP A 628 34.60 -20.52 10.45
C ASP A 628 34.94 -21.60 9.40
N GLY A 629 34.51 -21.39 8.15
CA GLY A 629 34.73 -22.30 7.03
C GLY A 629 33.73 -23.46 6.90
N GLN A 630 32.67 -23.52 7.71
CA GLN A 630 31.60 -24.53 7.59
C GLN A 630 30.21 -23.92 7.75
N LEU A 631 29.33 -24.11 6.76
CA LEU A 631 27.98 -23.51 6.71
C LEU A 631 27.08 -23.78 7.94
N GLY A 632 27.39 -24.81 8.74
CA GLY A 632 26.62 -25.14 9.94
C GLY A 632 25.22 -25.64 9.59
N ARG A 633 24.21 -25.25 10.38
CA ARG A 633 22.80 -25.61 10.16
C ARG A 633 22.18 -24.64 9.16
N ALA A 634 21.88 -25.10 7.94
CA ALA A 634 21.39 -24.22 6.89
C ALA A 634 20.24 -24.80 6.05
N ILE A 635 19.38 -23.89 5.59
CA ILE A 635 18.25 -24.15 4.70
C ILE A 635 18.26 -23.10 3.59
N LEU A 636 18.02 -23.53 2.35
CA LEU A 636 17.81 -22.67 1.20
C LEU A 636 16.44 -22.97 0.62
N GLY A 637 15.57 -21.98 0.53
CA GLY A 637 14.23 -22.19 0.01
C GLY A 637 13.63 -20.98 -0.68
N GLY A 638 12.41 -21.18 -1.15
CA GLY A 638 11.66 -20.19 -1.90
C GLY A 638 11.20 -20.71 -3.26
N THR A 639 10.93 -19.79 -4.17
CA THR A 639 10.34 -20.09 -5.48
C THR A 639 11.43 -20.07 -6.55
N PHE A 640 11.69 -21.21 -7.16
CA PHE A 640 12.75 -21.35 -8.17
C PHE A 640 12.21 -21.23 -9.60
N HIS A 641 10.89 -21.20 -9.78
CA HIS A 641 10.21 -21.15 -11.08
C HIS A 641 10.75 -22.18 -12.09
N ASN A 642 11.15 -23.35 -11.58
CA ASN A 642 11.72 -24.42 -12.40
C ASN A 642 11.36 -25.78 -11.80
N VAL A 643 11.34 -26.81 -12.66
CA VAL A 643 10.89 -28.16 -12.34
C VAL A 643 12.01 -28.99 -11.69
N PRO A 644 11.68 -30.01 -10.86
CA PRO A 644 12.66 -30.77 -10.07
C PRO A 644 13.80 -31.43 -10.87
N ASP A 645 13.52 -31.80 -12.12
CA ASP A 645 14.44 -32.49 -13.03
C ASP A 645 15.25 -31.53 -13.92
N SER A 646 15.06 -30.22 -13.78
CA SER A 646 15.77 -29.21 -14.56
C SER A 646 17.29 -29.23 -14.31
N PRO A 647 18.11 -28.86 -15.31
CA PRO A 647 19.56 -28.76 -15.14
C PRO A 647 19.97 -27.85 -13.97
N LEU A 648 19.23 -26.75 -13.78
CA LEU A 648 19.44 -25.80 -12.69
C LEU A 648 19.40 -26.48 -11.32
N LEU A 649 18.39 -27.31 -11.07
CA LEU A 649 18.23 -27.97 -9.77
C LEU A 649 19.15 -29.19 -9.62
N GLN A 650 19.52 -29.84 -10.74
CA GLN A 650 20.57 -30.86 -10.71
C GLN A 650 21.91 -30.27 -10.25
N ASP A 651 22.26 -29.06 -10.68
CA ASP A 651 23.48 -28.40 -10.21
C ASP A 651 23.44 -28.14 -8.70
N LEU A 652 22.29 -27.74 -8.15
CA LEU A 652 22.13 -27.53 -6.71
C LEU A 652 22.30 -28.83 -5.90
N THR A 653 21.83 -29.98 -6.41
CA THR A 653 22.01 -31.28 -5.72
C THR A 653 23.50 -31.67 -5.56
N ARG A 654 24.41 -31.10 -6.36
CA ARG A 654 25.86 -31.38 -6.29
C ARG A 654 26.59 -30.55 -5.21
N THR A 655 25.91 -29.60 -4.56
CA THR A 655 26.53 -28.66 -3.61
C THR A 655 26.53 -29.16 -2.16
N GLY A 656 25.71 -30.16 -1.82
CA GLY A 656 25.51 -30.69 -0.47
C GLY A 656 24.13 -30.39 0.13
N PHE A 657 23.37 -29.52 -0.55
CA PHE A 657 21.93 -29.33 -0.32
C PHE A 657 21.14 -30.54 -0.83
N VAL A 658 20.19 -31.01 -0.03
CA VAL A 658 19.30 -32.13 -0.36
C VAL A 658 17.86 -31.65 -0.36
N ASP A 659 17.08 -32.13 -1.33
CA ASP A 659 15.65 -31.86 -1.45
C ASP A 659 14.83 -32.90 -0.66
N PRO A 660 14.15 -32.51 0.43
CA PRO A 660 13.30 -33.40 1.22
C PRO A 660 12.10 -33.97 0.47
N PHE A 661 11.67 -33.34 -0.63
CA PHE A 661 10.53 -33.80 -1.44
C PHE A 661 10.96 -34.70 -2.61
N ALA A 662 12.26 -34.94 -2.80
CA ALA A 662 12.76 -35.74 -3.91
C ALA A 662 12.11 -37.14 -3.94
N GLY A 663 11.60 -37.54 -5.11
CA GLY A 663 10.91 -38.83 -5.30
C GLY A 663 9.47 -38.90 -4.74
N SER A 664 8.94 -37.81 -4.19
CA SER A 664 7.55 -37.75 -3.73
C SER A 664 6.56 -37.75 -4.90
N ASN A 665 5.38 -38.35 -4.69
CA ASN A 665 4.30 -38.31 -5.67
C ASN A 665 3.89 -36.85 -5.98
N PRO A 666 3.82 -36.42 -7.25
CA PRO A 666 3.36 -35.08 -7.64
C PRO A 666 2.01 -34.69 -7.01
N GLU A 667 1.10 -35.64 -6.81
CA GLU A 667 -0.18 -35.39 -6.13
C GLU A 667 -0.05 -34.98 -4.67
N LEU A 668 1.11 -35.16 -4.04
CA LEU A 668 1.39 -34.78 -2.66
C LEU A 668 2.46 -33.70 -2.54
N SER A 669 3.20 -33.42 -3.62
CA SER A 669 4.35 -32.51 -3.62
C SER A 669 4.21 -31.32 -4.58
N ALA A 670 3.22 -31.31 -5.48
CA ALA A 670 3.00 -30.21 -6.40
C ALA A 670 2.61 -28.93 -5.65
N THR A 671 3.41 -27.88 -5.86
CA THR A 671 3.17 -26.54 -5.31
C THR A 671 2.45 -25.63 -6.29
N ILE A 672 2.34 -26.04 -7.55
CA ILE A 672 1.53 -25.39 -8.58
C ILE A 672 0.35 -26.29 -8.94
N ARG A 673 -0.84 -25.77 -8.69
CA ARG A 673 -2.12 -26.39 -9.04
C ARG A 673 -3.03 -25.33 -9.63
N ARG A 674 -2.69 -24.91 -10.85
CA ARG A 674 -3.37 -23.84 -11.59
C ARG A 674 -4.14 -24.39 -12.78
N VAL A 675 -5.14 -23.65 -13.21
CA VAL A 675 -5.88 -23.97 -14.43
C VAL A 675 -4.94 -23.87 -15.63
N GLY A 676 -4.94 -24.92 -16.46
CA GLY A 676 -4.15 -24.97 -17.68
C GLY A 676 -2.67 -25.29 -17.52
N LEU A 677 -2.21 -25.63 -16.31
CA LEU A 677 -0.85 -26.13 -16.06
C LEU A 677 -0.87 -27.55 -15.47
N PRO A 678 0.11 -28.40 -15.82
CA PRO A 678 0.27 -29.69 -15.15
C PRO A 678 0.66 -29.49 -13.69
N LEU A 679 0.34 -30.49 -12.86
CA LEU A 679 0.82 -30.54 -11.48
C LEU A 679 2.34 -30.50 -11.47
N THR A 680 2.89 -29.42 -10.93
CA THR A 680 4.33 -29.20 -10.90
C THR A 680 4.76 -28.60 -9.57
N ARG A 681 6.05 -28.66 -9.29
CA ARG A 681 6.65 -28.08 -8.09
C ARG A 681 7.66 -27.02 -8.51
N TRP A 682 7.41 -25.80 -8.06
CA TRP A 682 8.31 -24.66 -8.27
C TRP A 682 8.86 -24.11 -6.97
N ASP A 683 8.36 -24.57 -5.82
CA ASP A 683 8.78 -24.11 -4.50
C ASP A 683 9.54 -25.22 -3.77
N TYR A 684 10.65 -24.83 -3.14
CA TYR A 684 11.63 -25.76 -2.60
C TYR A 684 12.10 -25.34 -1.21
N LEU A 685 12.49 -26.32 -0.40
CA LEU A 685 13.10 -26.17 0.91
C LEU A 685 14.28 -27.15 1.01
N TRP A 686 15.42 -26.73 0.49
CA TRP A 686 16.66 -27.49 0.48
C TRP A 686 17.32 -27.46 1.86
N ILE A 687 17.72 -28.63 2.36
CA ILE A 687 18.38 -28.76 3.67
C ILE A 687 19.88 -29.06 3.51
N TRP A 688 20.70 -28.44 4.35
CA TRP A 688 22.12 -28.77 4.41
C TRP A 688 22.34 -30.12 5.11
N SER A 689 22.54 -31.17 4.31
CA SER A 689 22.49 -32.57 4.72
C SER A 689 23.50 -32.98 5.80
N GLN A 690 24.60 -32.23 5.95
CA GLN A 690 25.62 -32.51 6.97
C GLN A 690 25.16 -32.15 8.39
N SER A 691 24.12 -31.32 8.52
CA SER A 691 23.77 -30.66 9.78
C SER A 691 22.30 -30.83 10.18
N LEU A 692 21.40 -30.94 9.21
CA LEU A 692 19.95 -31.01 9.42
C LEU A 692 19.39 -32.27 8.75
N ARG A 693 18.35 -32.83 9.36
CA ARG A 693 17.63 -34.00 8.84
C ARG A 693 16.15 -33.67 8.75
N SER A 694 15.55 -34.01 7.61
CA SER A 694 14.10 -33.93 7.44
C SER A 694 13.42 -35.04 8.26
N THR A 695 12.36 -34.69 8.97
CA THR A 695 11.47 -35.60 9.72
C THR A 695 10.18 -35.89 8.96
N GLY A 696 9.83 -35.05 7.99
CA GLY A 696 8.63 -35.20 7.17
C GLY A 696 8.40 -34.02 6.25
N THR A 697 7.50 -34.21 5.27
CA THR A 697 7.12 -33.18 4.31
C THR A 697 5.61 -33.14 4.14
N VAL A 698 5.07 -31.96 3.88
CA VAL A 698 3.64 -31.78 3.57
C VAL A 698 3.45 -30.58 2.64
N VAL A 699 2.50 -30.69 1.71
CA VAL A 699 2.00 -29.56 0.92
C VAL A 699 0.53 -29.35 1.23
N MET A 700 0.12 -28.11 1.46
CA MET A 700 -1.28 -27.74 1.69
C MET A 700 -2.04 -27.67 0.36
N SER A 701 -2.31 -28.84 -0.27
CA SER A 701 -2.86 -28.96 -1.62
C SER A 701 -4.20 -28.26 -1.84
N ASP A 702 -5.04 -28.23 -0.81
CA ASP A 702 -6.44 -27.80 -0.91
C ASP A 702 -6.62 -26.28 -0.75
N SER A 703 -5.54 -25.57 -0.42
CA SER A 703 -5.60 -24.10 -0.27
C SER A 703 -5.66 -23.41 -1.62
N THR A 704 -6.60 -22.48 -1.77
CA THR A 704 -6.73 -21.57 -2.93
C THR A 704 -6.33 -20.14 -2.60
N ALA A 705 -5.68 -19.93 -1.45
CA ALA A 705 -5.32 -18.60 -0.95
C ALA A 705 -4.27 -17.88 -1.81
N SER A 706 -3.53 -18.64 -2.62
CA SER A 706 -2.57 -18.18 -3.62
C SER A 706 -2.59 -19.14 -4.81
N ASP A 707 -1.99 -18.72 -5.91
CA ASP A 707 -1.68 -19.51 -7.09
C ASP A 707 -0.52 -20.52 -6.87
N HIS A 708 0.17 -20.45 -5.72
CA HIS A 708 1.07 -21.47 -5.17
C HIS A 708 0.42 -22.22 -3.99
N ARG A 709 1.00 -23.37 -3.61
CA ARG A 709 0.65 -24.12 -2.40
C ARG A 709 1.80 -24.07 -1.42
N LEU A 710 1.46 -23.81 -0.15
CA LEU A 710 2.39 -23.87 0.98
C LEU A 710 3.02 -25.26 1.08
N ALA A 711 4.36 -25.32 0.99
CA ALA A 711 5.15 -26.52 1.26
C ALA A 711 5.85 -26.38 2.62
N VAL A 712 5.84 -27.44 3.43
CA VAL A 712 6.43 -27.47 4.78
C VAL A 712 7.31 -28.71 4.94
N VAL A 713 8.48 -28.51 5.55
CA VAL A 713 9.42 -29.55 5.95
C VAL A 713 9.58 -29.53 7.47
N GLY A 714 9.43 -30.69 8.10
CA GLY A 714 9.84 -30.89 9.49
C GLY A 714 11.35 -31.13 9.53
N VAL A 715 12.05 -30.48 10.46
CA VAL A 715 13.50 -30.57 10.60
C VAL A 715 13.87 -30.89 12.03
N GLN A 716 14.64 -31.95 12.23
CA GLN A 716 15.19 -32.30 13.54
C GLN A 716 16.30 -31.32 13.92
N VAL A 717 16.12 -30.60 15.03
CA VAL A 717 17.06 -29.54 15.49
C VAL A 717 17.83 -29.92 16.76
N ARG A 718 17.40 -30.98 17.46
CA ARG A 718 18.17 -31.66 18.52
C ARG A 718 18.27 -33.15 18.25
N ARG A 719 19.44 -33.73 18.54
CA ARG A 719 19.58 -35.20 18.63
C ARG A 719 18.99 -35.66 19.97
N GLU A 720 18.11 -36.66 19.93
CA GLU A 720 17.85 -37.47 21.13
C GLU A 720 19.19 -38.08 21.57
N GLN A 721 19.49 -37.96 22.87
CA GLN A 721 20.75 -38.44 23.46
C GLN A 721 20.85 -39.96 23.45
#